data_AF-A0A845WYD9-F1
#
_entry.id   AF-A0A845WYD9-F1
#
_cell.length_a   1.000
_cell.length_b   1.000
_cell.length_c   1.000
_cell.angle_alpha   90.00
_cell.angle_beta   90.00
_cell.angle_gamma   90.00
#
_symmetry.space_group_name_H-M   'P 1'
#
loop_
_entity.id
_entity.type
_entity.pdbx_description
1 polymer ?
#
loop_
_entity_poly.entity_id
_entity_poly.type
_entity_poly.pdbx_seq_one_letter_code
_entity_poly.pdbx_strand_id
1 'polypeptide(L)'
;MLSLGKTQQLFQSGNYTQVARLGHPLAWEKYAAFALIGKTTEAIAYFQNHRHNTNTNFYEGVAYWMHGDDRLACQLLEKVPTTHAQNLLKLIQQPKITVLAQIPWIRNHFTDWLAGVEDDPKFLVKNISFHPDDIPNQPYADIHQFYNPQAPPDFYICQMVEWHLIPPNLQELSCPLFGQTADYDLHIQAVYPWLQLFDELLVTDSTEWKDVSKLVSVPVSTFPKTFCLLRTLPELELKPRPIDLYLSGTVTHPYHPDKAHLLSQILRVPGLNIKVIHGFTSTDEYYENLSSSKVCFTYVRHPGATPTRGLEALSLGCGLVTQKESTLKLFVGEKEGVLTYSYDEEDLTQNLLHIAQNWSDYQWKAHRCAKIIRREFSANKVASQFLRYLTVLAAKPGITKQRKKINYHQLVQKRTVLHKGWLPSHDFKHSKVFDEINKANLLRLSDIESIENSSPRIAIDQAREITLFHYHRSINILSFNPWLKDIERIYKNAIANSPTSLVLRFNFIRTLIHFGNPIQVSQAINAAMEVLHESPKYWSINCLEDVFPYDIFSNYFNYRDYFDCVLESLTSDDTVQEKKLIQIILASIHYYLGFYTQNSKYFLAAIEFDPSFAKYRLSYIKKEFQKDFDLKQNIRLKTMLISLSKDTTEFLQAYKIIHEQALSNKKGMSQFLDAEIQPIFASIQDIETASVDLLRPSIAIVLNPLKYREFTQTLLSTYILYIRDSITSYVRKFISYVLDIPEHDIYPFAPAQNTTLEELQERIRAMKSSKFLYLSRFLGWDNQDSLNNLNTESLLHKIREIESKPAWRLRVYWLIMKLRIKTHLLYLNDFLADYRSNSDAIKPKLIYFTRYYNLVIWKEYYYGIPKSLGYIDLYQIDMNNNREILVESSFRNLRRRIQALQKNIRLKSLTQDIKPYYPPDDRNRKLLCDRITAMRSSKFLIFEPKKCDEDSSQLNSEELMAEIRRLEKTRAWRLRVLWLRIKWRVIQIR
;
A
#
# COMPACT_ATOMS: atom_id res chain seq x y z
N MET A 1 -4.59 25.46 -34.21
CA MET A 1 -3.92 26.64 -33.60
C MET A 1 -4.97 27.49 -32.91
N LEU A 2 -4.65 28.13 -31.79
CA LEU A 2 -5.57 29.01 -31.06
C LEU A 2 -5.62 30.42 -31.67
N SER A 3 -6.73 31.14 -31.47
CA SER A 3 -6.77 32.58 -31.72
C SER A 3 -5.81 33.32 -30.76
N LEU A 4 -5.33 34.49 -31.18
CA LEU A 4 -4.41 35.31 -30.38
C LEU A 4 -5.02 35.64 -29.00
N GLY A 5 -6.29 36.06 -28.95
CA GLY A 5 -6.97 36.37 -27.69
C GLY A 5 -7.05 35.19 -26.72
N LYS A 6 -7.33 33.97 -27.22
CA LYS A 6 -7.37 32.77 -26.37
C LYS A 6 -5.96 32.37 -25.88
N THR A 7 -4.94 32.59 -26.71
CA THR A 7 -3.53 32.34 -26.32
C THR A 7 -3.11 33.26 -25.19
N GLN A 8 -3.42 34.55 -25.29
CA GLN A 8 -3.12 35.54 -24.26
C GLN A 8 -3.84 35.23 -22.94
N GLN A 9 -5.11 34.85 -22.99
CA GLN A 9 -5.89 34.47 -21.81
C GLN A 9 -5.27 33.27 -21.08
N LEU A 10 -4.92 32.20 -21.81
CA LEU A 10 -4.29 31.01 -21.23
C LEU A 10 -2.90 31.32 -20.65
N PHE A 11 -2.15 32.21 -21.29
CA PHE A 11 -0.84 32.64 -20.80
C PHE A 11 -0.97 33.41 -19.48
N GLN A 12 -1.88 34.37 -19.42
CA GLN A 12 -2.16 35.15 -18.21
C GLN A 12 -2.69 34.29 -17.06
N SER A 13 -3.43 33.21 -17.37
CA SER A 13 -3.97 32.28 -16.38
C SER A 13 -3.00 31.19 -15.94
N GLY A 14 -1.72 31.23 -16.38
CA GLY A 14 -0.69 30.27 -15.96
C GLY A 14 -0.65 28.94 -16.73
N ASN A 15 -1.47 28.76 -17.78
CA ASN A 15 -1.50 27.53 -18.57
C ASN A 15 -0.44 27.53 -19.70
N TYR A 16 0.82 27.60 -19.30
CA TYR A 16 1.97 27.70 -20.20
C TYR A 16 2.13 26.47 -21.10
N THR A 17 1.79 25.26 -20.64
CA THR A 17 1.90 24.04 -21.45
C THR A 17 0.94 24.05 -22.65
N GLN A 18 -0.30 24.51 -22.47
CA GLN A 18 -1.26 24.64 -23.57
C GLN A 18 -0.87 25.75 -24.54
N VAL A 19 -0.35 26.88 -24.04
CA VAL A 19 0.17 27.98 -24.86
C VAL A 19 1.35 27.53 -25.70
N ALA A 20 2.31 26.81 -25.10
CA ALA A 20 3.45 26.22 -25.79
C ALA A 20 3.00 25.28 -26.92
N ARG A 21 1.98 24.46 -26.66
CA ARG A 21 1.48 23.47 -27.64
C ARG A 21 0.70 24.08 -28.79
N LEU A 22 -0.28 24.95 -28.49
CA LEU A 22 -1.28 25.38 -29.48
C LEU A 22 -1.17 26.86 -29.88
N GLY A 23 -0.30 27.62 -29.21
CA GLY A 23 -0.06 29.02 -29.49
C GLY A 23 0.40 29.27 -30.93
N HIS A 24 0.00 30.42 -31.45
CA HIS A 24 0.35 30.83 -32.81
C HIS A 24 1.88 30.97 -32.96
N PRO A 25 2.50 30.50 -34.05
CA PRO A 25 3.96 30.58 -34.25
C PRO A 25 4.55 31.99 -34.31
N LEU A 26 3.72 33.02 -34.51
CA LEU A 26 4.15 34.44 -34.48
C LEU A 26 3.78 35.16 -33.17
N ALA A 27 3.15 34.46 -32.22
CA ALA A 27 2.78 35.02 -30.93
C ALA A 27 3.96 34.88 -29.96
N TRP A 28 4.42 35.98 -29.39
CA TRP A 28 5.54 35.97 -28.45
C TRP A 28 5.19 35.17 -27.17
N GLU A 29 3.90 35.08 -26.81
CA GLU A 29 3.39 34.31 -25.67
C GLU A 29 3.76 32.82 -25.77
N LYS A 30 3.81 32.28 -27.00
CA LYS A 30 4.26 30.90 -27.23
C LYS A 30 5.70 30.68 -26.78
N TYR A 31 6.57 31.61 -27.12
CA TYR A 31 8.00 31.52 -26.83
C TYR A 31 8.33 31.93 -25.40
N ALA A 32 7.55 32.85 -24.83
CA ALA A 32 7.55 33.09 -23.39
C ALA A 32 7.12 31.82 -22.63
N ALA A 33 6.09 31.12 -23.10
CA ALA A 33 5.71 29.84 -22.51
C ALA A 33 6.81 28.77 -22.68
N PHE A 34 7.47 28.70 -23.84
CA PHE A 34 8.65 27.84 -24.04
C PHE A 34 9.75 28.12 -23.02
N ALA A 35 10.09 29.39 -22.79
CA ALA A 35 11.06 29.77 -21.75
C ALA A 35 10.62 29.26 -20.36
N LEU A 36 9.37 29.52 -19.98
CA LEU A 36 8.82 29.15 -18.67
C LEU A 36 8.72 27.64 -18.45
N ILE A 37 8.51 26.83 -19.50
CA ILE A 37 8.50 25.36 -19.39
C ILE A 37 9.89 24.72 -19.57
N GLY A 38 10.96 25.52 -19.70
CA GLY A 38 12.34 25.06 -19.81
C GLY A 38 12.86 24.77 -21.22
N LYS A 39 12.11 25.09 -22.28
CA LYS A 39 12.54 25.05 -23.69
C LYS A 39 13.23 26.36 -24.10
N THR A 40 14.36 26.63 -23.45
CA THR A 40 14.99 27.95 -23.50
C THR A 40 15.71 28.25 -24.81
N THR A 41 16.27 27.24 -25.49
CA THR A 41 16.98 27.44 -26.75
C THR A 41 16.06 27.99 -27.83
N GLU A 42 14.87 27.40 -28.01
CA GLU A 42 13.89 27.86 -29.00
C GLU A 42 13.31 29.23 -28.63
N ALA A 43 13.13 29.51 -27.33
CA ALA A 43 12.66 30.81 -26.86
C ALA A 43 13.68 31.93 -27.13
N ILE A 44 14.95 31.71 -26.78
CA ILE A 44 16.04 32.68 -27.00
C ILE A 44 16.20 32.96 -28.50
N ALA A 45 16.23 31.92 -29.33
CA ALA A 45 16.34 32.07 -30.78
C ALA A 45 15.19 32.91 -31.37
N TYR A 46 13.97 32.78 -30.83
CA TYR A 46 12.86 33.63 -31.24
C TYR A 46 13.07 35.09 -30.84
N PHE A 47 13.36 35.36 -29.57
CA PHE A 47 13.47 36.74 -29.08
C PHE A 47 14.62 37.52 -29.70
N GLN A 48 15.73 36.87 -30.03
CA GLN A 48 16.85 37.50 -30.74
C GLN A 48 16.51 38.01 -32.16
N ASN A 49 15.48 37.44 -32.79
CA ASN A 49 15.12 37.71 -34.19
C ASN A 49 13.84 38.55 -34.35
N HIS A 50 13.16 38.91 -33.26
CA HIS A 50 11.87 39.60 -33.31
C HIS A 50 11.91 40.94 -32.59
N ARG A 51 11.01 41.86 -32.96
CA ARG A 51 10.99 43.22 -32.43
C ARG A 51 10.75 43.24 -30.92
N HIS A 52 11.55 44.08 -30.25
CA HIS A 52 11.56 44.27 -28.81
C HIS A 52 10.44 45.24 -28.36
N ASN A 53 9.57 44.77 -27.47
CA ASN A 53 8.72 45.58 -26.61
C ASN A 53 8.96 45.20 -25.13
N THR A 54 8.32 45.89 -24.19
CA THR A 54 8.52 45.65 -22.75
C THR A 54 8.29 44.18 -22.35
N ASN A 55 7.26 43.52 -22.90
CA ASN A 55 6.96 42.12 -22.58
C ASN A 55 7.97 41.17 -23.21
N THR A 56 8.33 41.35 -24.48
CA THR A 56 9.32 40.47 -25.13
C THR A 56 10.70 40.62 -24.47
N ASN A 57 11.08 41.82 -24.05
CA ASN A 57 12.35 42.04 -23.32
C ASN A 57 12.35 41.37 -21.95
N PHE A 58 11.22 41.45 -21.23
CA PHE A 58 11.06 40.73 -19.97
C PHE A 58 11.24 39.22 -20.16
N TYR A 59 10.51 38.64 -21.13
CA TYR A 59 10.55 37.19 -21.34
C TYR A 59 11.82 36.69 -22.03
N GLU A 60 12.54 37.55 -22.76
CA GLU A 60 13.90 37.27 -23.20
C GLU A 60 14.84 37.16 -21.98
N GLY A 61 14.77 38.12 -21.04
CA GLY A 61 15.51 38.04 -19.78
C GLY A 61 15.17 36.78 -18.98
N VAL A 62 13.88 36.41 -18.90
CA VAL A 62 13.43 35.14 -18.30
C VAL A 62 14.01 33.93 -19.04
N ALA A 63 14.08 33.96 -20.38
CA ALA A 63 14.61 32.84 -21.15
C ALA A 63 16.10 32.61 -20.87
N TYR A 64 16.92 33.67 -20.78
CA TYR A 64 18.33 33.55 -20.35
C TYR A 64 18.46 33.12 -18.89
N TRP A 65 17.62 33.62 -18.00
CA TRP A 65 17.59 33.17 -16.60
C TRP A 65 17.31 31.68 -16.50
N MET A 66 16.26 31.19 -17.18
CA MET A 66 15.91 29.77 -17.26
C MET A 66 16.97 28.92 -17.97
N HIS A 67 17.83 29.53 -18.80
CA HIS A 67 18.93 28.86 -19.48
C HIS A 67 20.18 28.73 -18.60
N GLY A 68 20.28 29.50 -17.51
CA GLY A 68 21.45 29.55 -16.64
C GLY A 68 22.42 30.70 -16.92
N ASP A 69 22.07 31.66 -17.79
CA ASP A 69 22.88 32.86 -18.04
C ASP A 69 22.37 34.04 -17.20
N ASP A 70 22.72 34.01 -15.91
CA ASP A 70 22.34 35.02 -14.93
C ASP A 70 22.76 36.44 -15.36
N ARG A 71 23.91 36.57 -16.04
CA ARG A 71 24.48 37.85 -16.44
C ARG A 71 23.63 38.50 -17.54
N LEU A 72 23.35 37.77 -18.62
CA LEU A 72 22.51 38.30 -19.70
C LEU A 72 21.08 38.53 -19.22
N ALA A 73 20.56 37.68 -18.34
CA ALA A 73 19.26 37.89 -17.72
C ALA A 73 19.18 39.24 -16.99
N CYS A 74 20.17 39.54 -16.12
CA CYS A 74 20.25 40.83 -15.42
C CYS A 74 20.30 42.02 -16.39
N GLN A 75 21.18 41.98 -17.40
CA GLN A 75 21.34 43.06 -18.37
C GLN A 75 20.05 43.39 -19.15
N LEU A 76 19.21 42.39 -19.41
CA LEU A 76 17.94 42.57 -20.07
C LEU A 76 16.87 43.07 -19.09
N LEU A 77 16.79 42.49 -17.89
CA LEU A 77 15.80 42.87 -16.88
C LEU A 77 15.99 44.29 -16.33
N GLU A 78 17.22 44.79 -16.25
CA GLU A 78 17.54 46.18 -15.90
C GLU A 78 16.84 47.20 -16.81
N LYS A 79 16.61 46.83 -18.08
CA LYS A 79 15.98 47.69 -19.09
C LYS A 79 14.45 47.63 -19.06
N VAL A 80 13.86 46.80 -18.20
CA VAL A 80 12.41 46.58 -18.13
C VAL A 80 11.85 47.23 -16.86
N PRO A 81 11.12 48.37 -16.95
CA PRO A 81 10.72 49.15 -15.79
C PRO A 81 9.48 48.61 -15.05
N THR A 82 9.17 47.32 -15.18
CA THR A 82 8.01 46.71 -14.50
C THR A 82 8.39 46.21 -13.11
N THR A 83 7.46 46.29 -12.15
CA THR A 83 7.70 45.78 -10.79
C THR A 83 8.12 44.30 -10.78
N HIS A 84 7.56 43.48 -11.68
CA HIS A 84 7.91 42.07 -11.79
C HIS A 84 9.37 41.89 -12.23
N ALA A 85 9.82 42.63 -13.25
CA ALA A 85 11.21 42.57 -13.71
C ALA A 85 12.20 43.04 -12.64
N GLN A 86 11.87 44.11 -11.91
CA GLN A 86 12.74 44.64 -10.85
C GLN A 86 12.82 43.70 -9.65
N ASN A 87 11.72 43.06 -9.26
CA ASN A 87 11.72 42.03 -8.23
C ASN A 87 12.56 40.80 -8.66
N LEU A 88 12.42 40.36 -9.91
CA LEU A 88 13.17 39.23 -10.44
C LEU A 88 14.66 39.55 -10.51
N LEU A 89 15.02 40.73 -11.01
CA LEU A 89 16.39 41.22 -11.04
C LEU A 89 17.00 41.22 -9.63
N LYS A 90 16.27 41.72 -8.63
CA LYS A 90 16.72 41.72 -7.23
C LYS A 90 17.02 40.30 -6.71
N LEU A 91 16.18 39.31 -7.02
CA LEU A 91 16.43 37.91 -6.65
C LEU A 91 17.65 37.34 -7.39
N ILE A 92 17.77 37.59 -8.69
CA ILE A 92 18.91 37.13 -9.51
C ILE A 92 20.22 37.82 -9.09
N GLN A 93 20.20 39.05 -8.57
CA GLN A 93 21.42 39.72 -8.11
C GLN A 93 21.92 39.20 -6.74
N GLN A 94 21.10 38.46 -5.98
CA GLN A 94 21.56 37.86 -4.73
C GLN A 94 22.67 36.83 -4.99
N PRO A 95 23.69 36.70 -4.12
CA PRO A 95 24.70 35.66 -4.26
C PRO A 95 24.09 34.25 -4.29
N LYS A 96 23.10 34.01 -3.43
CA LYS A 96 22.32 32.77 -3.37
C LYS A 96 20.86 33.08 -3.10
N ILE A 97 19.97 32.34 -3.73
CA ILE A 97 18.53 32.32 -3.45
C ILE A 97 18.28 31.20 -2.45
N THR A 98 17.79 31.54 -1.26
CA THR A 98 17.53 30.60 -0.18
C THR A 98 16.13 30.01 -0.32
N VAL A 99 16.04 28.70 -0.45
CA VAL A 99 14.78 27.98 -0.65
C VAL A 99 14.55 27.04 0.52
N LEU A 100 13.39 27.15 1.17
CA LEU A 100 12.91 26.12 2.10
C LEU A 100 12.04 25.14 1.33
N ALA A 101 12.37 23.86 1.36
CA ALA A 101 11.68 22.85 0.56
C ALA A 101 11.06 21.75 1.43
N GLN A 102 9.99 21.14 0.91
CA GLN A 102 9.51 19.83 1.30
C GLN A 102 9.45 18.96 0.05
N ILE A 103 10.41 18.06 -0.10
CA ILE A 103 10.52 17.10 -1.19
C ILE A 103 10.74 15.69 -0.61
N PRO A 104 10.52 14.61 -1.39
CA PRO A 104 10.57 13.25 -0.86
C PRO A 104 11.90 12.94 -0.18
N TRP A 105 11.82 12.15 0.90
CA TRP A 105 12.99 11.70 1.64
C TRP A 105 13.81 10.63 0.89
N ILE A 106 13.24 10.01 -0.15
CA ILE A 106 13.92 8.98 -0.95
C ILE A 106 14.89 9.67 -1.91
N ARG A 107 16.17 9.32 -1.82
CA ARG A 107 17.23 9.80 -2.72
C ARG A 107 17.40 8.95 -3.96
N ASN A 108 18.00 9.52 -5.00
CA ASN A 108 18.29 8.86 -6.28
C ASN A 108 17.05 8.24 -6.91
N HIS A 109 15.96 8.99 -6.95
CA HIS A 109 14.69 8.59 -7.53
C HIS A 109 14.21 9.67 -8.51
N PHE A 110 13.25 9.36 -9.39
CA PHE A 110 12.76 10.34 -10.39
C PHE A 110 12.13 11.61 -9.78
N THR A 111 11.79 11.54 -8.50
CA THR A 111 11.26 12.66 -7.71
C THR A 111 12.35 13.48 -7.01
N ASP A 112 13.59 12.97 -6.93
CA ASP A 112 14.69 13.58 -6.19
C ASP A 112 15.47 14.58 -7.03
N TRP A 113 14.86 15.73 -7.30
CA TRP A 113 15.57 16.83 -7.93
C TRP A 113 16.55 17.53 -6.97
N LEU A 114 16.54 17.23 -5.66
CA LEU A 114 17.54 17.79 -4.72
C LEU A 114 18.95 17.42 -5.12
N ALA A 115 19.16 16.15 -5.47
CA ALA A 115 20.46 15.67 -5.90
C ALA A 115 20.97 16.39 -7.17
N GLY A 116 20.07 16.99 -7.95
CA GLY A 116 20.43 17.83 -9.09
C GLY A 116 20.70 19.29 -8.74
N VAL A 117 20.18 19.79 -7.62
CA VAL A 117 20.32 21.20 -7.25
C VAL A 117 21.72 21.57 -6.80
N GLU A 118 22.48 20.60 -6.29
CA GLU A 118 23.87 20.78 -5.85
C GLU A 118 24.77 21.35 -6.96
N ASP A 119 24.40 21.11 -8.22
CA ASP A 119 25.14 21.55 -9.40
C ASP A 119 24.74 22.97 -9.88
N ASP A 120 23.70 23.59 -9.31
CA ASP A 120 23.36 25.00 -9.56
C ASP A 120 23.70 25.85 -8.32
N PRO A 121 24.88 26.50 -8.29
CA PRO A 121 25.36 27.20 -7.10
C PRO A 121 24.51 28.42 -6.72
N LYS A 122 23.55 28.80 -7.58
CA LYS A 122 22.64 29.90 -7.35
C LYS A 122 21.65 29.65 -6.23
N PHE A 123 21.34 28.38 -5.95
CA PHE A 123 20.33 28.02 -4.96
C PHE A 123 20.96 27.44 -3.69
N LEU A 124 20.44 27.87 -2.55
CA LEU A 124 20.68 27.24 -1.26
C LEU A 124 19.37 26.59 -0.81
N VAL A 125 19.22 25.29 -1.08
CA VAL A 125 18.02 24.55 -0.70
C VAL A 125 18.20 23.91 0.67
N LYS A 126 17.26 24.18 1.56
CA LYS A 126 17.11 23.51 2.86
C LYS A 126 15.85 22.67 2.80
N ASN A 127 16.01 21.35 2.74
CA ASN A 127 14.86 20.46 2.66
C ASN A 127 14.41 19.99 4.05
N ILE A 128 13.09 19.94 4.26
CA ILE A 128 12.43 19.37 5.42
C ILE A 128 11.90 18.00 5.02
N SER A 129 12.47 16.92 5.56
CA SER A 129 12.00 15.56 5.29
C SER A 129 12.36 14.59 6.43
N PHE A 130 12.25 13.29 6.16
CA PHE A 130 12.70 12.23 7.04
C PHE A 130 14.04 11.61 6.61
N HIS A 131 14.70 12.17 5.61
CA HIS A 131 16.05 11.75 5.23
C HIS A 131 17.05 12.20 6.31
N PRO A 132 18.06 11.38 6.68
CA PRO A 132 19.03 11.75 7.71
C PRO A 132 19.80 13.04 7.45
N ASP A 133 20.03 13.39 6.19
CA ASP A 133 20.77 14.60 5.78
C ASP A 133 19.90 15.86 5.66
N ASP A 134 18.58 15.73 5.86
CA ASP A 134 17.65 16.86 5.77
C ASP A 134 17.37 17.48 7.15
N ILE A 135 16.70 18.63 7.14
CA ILE A 135 16.09 19.17 8.36
C ILE A 135 14.99 18.19 8.79
N PRO A 136 15.06 17.64 10.02
CA PRO A 136 14.16 16.56 10.44
C PRO A 136 12.73 17.09 10.58
N ASN A 137 11.81 16.48 9.84
CA ASN A 137 10.38 16.74 9.97
C ASN A 137 9.75 15.94 11.11
N GLN A 138 8.62 16.41 11.62
CA GLN A 138 7.79 15.71 12.58
C GLN A 138 6.31 16.06 12.38
N PRO A 139 5.36 15.22 12.85
CA PRO A 139 3.95 15.54 12.78
C PRO A 139 3.65 16.89 13.43
N TYR A 140 2.87 17.73 12.75
CA TYR A 140 2.50 19.08 13.22
C TYR A 140 3.67 19.98 13.65
N ALA A 141 4.84 19.82 13.01
CA ALA A 141 5.99 20.69 13.26
C ALA A 141 5.64 22.17 13.10
N ASP A 142 6.36 23.01 13.85
CA ASP A 142 6.30 24.47 13.74
C ASP A 142 7.25 24.96 12.65
N ILE A 143 6.71 25.68 11.65
CA ILE A 143 7.51 26.21 10.53
C ILE A 143 8.69 27.06 10.98
N HIS A 144 8.57 27.78 12.11
CA HIS A 144 9.60 28.69 12.63
C HIS A 144 10.86 27.96 13.13
N GLN A 145 10.79 26.64 13.32
CA GLN A 145 11.94 25.81 13.70
C GLN A 145 12.87 25.48 12.53
N PHE A 146 12.41 25.68 11.29
CA PHE A 146 13.11 25.22 10.08
C PHE A 146 13.93 26.30 9.37
N TYR A 147 13.87 27.55 9.84
CA TYR A 147 14.62 28.66 9.24
C TYR A 147 15.04 29.68 10.30
N ASN A 148 16.00 30.55 9.95
CA ASN A 148 16.40 31.65 10.80
C ASN A 148 15.44 32.84 10.58
N PRO A 149 14.68 33.32 11.59
CA PRO A 149 13.78 34.45 11.42
C PRO A 149 14.44 35.74 10.95
N GLN A 150 15.74 35.92 11.22
CA GLN A 150 16.53 37.08 10.76
C GLN A 150 16.98 36.97 9.29
N ALA A 151 16.88 35.77 8.72
CA ALA A 151 17.22 35.48 7.33
C ALA A 151 16.18 34.49 6.76
N PRO A 152 14.93 34.95 6.54
CA PRO A 152 13.87 34.10 6.00
C PRO A 152 14.23 33.60 4.60
N PRO A 153 13.67 32.43 4.19
CA PRO A 153 13.85 31.95 2.82
C PRO A 153 13.23 32.93 1.82
N ASP A 154 13.79 33.01 0.62
CA ASP A 154 13.25 33.83 -0.47
C ASP A 154 11.89 33.28 -0.97
N PHE A 155 11.70 31.97 -0.91
CA PHE A 155 10.41 31.29 -1.10
C PHE A 155 10.43 29.87 -0.50
N TYR A 156 9.24 29.28 -0.38
CA TYR A 156 9.03 27.90 0.02
C TYR A 156 8.37 27.06 -1.08
N ILE A 157 8.73 25.78 -1.20
CA ILE A 157 8.11 24.84 -2.13
C ILE A 157 7.82 23.49 -1.46
N CYS A 158 6.59 22.99 -1.60
CA CYS A 158 6.21 21.62 -1.29
C CYS A 158 5.95 20.84 -2.59
N GLN A 159 6.73 19.83 -2.89
CA GLN A 159 6.53 18.97 -4.08
C GLN A 159 5.53 17.87 -3.75
N MET A 160 4.54 17.65 -4.61
CA MET A 160 3.43 16.72 -4.39
C MET A 160 2.83 16.80 -2.97
N VAL A 161 2.13 17.90 -2.71
CA VAL A 161 1.51 18.29 -1.42
C VAL A 161 0.87 17.11 -0.66
N GLU A 162 0.18 16.24 -1.37
CA GLU A 162 -0.51 15.03 -0.88
C GLU A 162 0.37 13.98 -0.16
N TRP A 163 1.69 14.07 -0.28
CA TRP A 163 2.63 13.07 0.26
C TRP A 163 3.44 13.54 1.47
N HIS A 164 3.24 14.79 1.93
CA HIS A 164 4.04 15.40 2.98
C HIS A 164 3.27 15.68 4.28
N LEU A 165 4.00 15.67 5.40
CA LEU A 165 3.52 16.26 6.66
C LEU A 165 3.84 17.75 6.64
N ILE A 166 2.90 18.57 6.19
CA ILE A 166 3.08 20.02 6.06
C ILE A 166 2.81 20.70 7.41
N PRO A 167 3.69 21.59 7.90
CA PRO A 167 3.43 22.41 9.08
C PRO A 167 2.09 23.16 8.95
N PRO A 168 1.13 23.01 9.88
CA PRO A 168 -0.14 23.73 9.79
C PRO A 168 0.06 25.25 9.76
N ASN A 169 1.08 25.75 10.47
CA ASN A 169 1.45 27.17 10.52
C ASN A 169 2.38 27.63 9.40
N LEU A 170 2.51 26.85 8.32
CA LEU A 170 3.19 27.26 7.10
C LEU A 170 2.71 28.64 6.59
N GLN A 171 1.43 28.94 6.76
CA GLN A 171 0.83 30.23 6.39
C GLN A 171 1.43 31.46 7.11
N GLU A 172 2.21 31.29 8.17
CA GLU A 172 2.90 32.36 8.92
C GLU A 172 4.24 32.75 8.29
N LEU A 173 4.75 31.97 7.34
CA LEU A 173 6.02 32.24 6.67
C LEU A 173 5.93 33.50 5.79
N SER A 174 6.83 34.46 5.95
CA SER A 174 6.76 35.76 5.29
C SER A 174 7.25 35.81 3.84
N CYS A 175 7.38 34.64 3.18
CA CYS A 175 7.81 34.52 1.79
C CYS A 175 6.72 33.82 0.93
N PRO A 176 6.83 33.86 -0.42
CA PRO A 176 5.94 33.13 -1.31
C PRO A 176 5.92 31.63 -1.04
N LEU A 177 4.72 31.03 -1.02
CA LEU A 177 4.48 29.61 -0.80
C LEU A 177 4.03 28.93 -2.10
N PHE A 178 4.79 27.95 -2.55
CA PHE A 178 4.46 27.13 -3.71
C PHE A 178 4.11 25.70 -3.29
N GLY A 179 3.04 25.16 -3.88
CA GLY A 179 2.66 23.76 -3.72
C GLY A 179 2.55 23.12 -5.10
N GLN A 180 3.20 21.99 -5.33
CA GLN A 180 3.03 21.21 -6.54
C GLN A 180 2.16 19.99 -6.26
N THR A 181 1.24 19.65 -7.16
CA THR A 181 0.41 18.44 -7.03
C THR A 181 0.24 17.73 -8.36
N ALA A 182 0.08 16.41 -8.32
CA ALA A 182 -0.28 15.59 -9.49
C ALA A 182 -1.14 14.36 -9.14
N ASP A 183 -1.27 14.02 -7.84
CA ASP A 183 -2.16 12.98 -7.33
C ASP A 183 -3.26 13.56 -6.41
N TYR A 184 -3.62 14.85 -6.56
CA TYR A 184 -4.62 15.51 -5.71
C TYR A 184 -5.97 14.77 -5.71
N ASP A 185 -6.37 14.23 -6.85
CA ASP A 185 -7.64 13.52 -7.02
C ASP A 185 -7.69 12.19 -6.25
N LEU A 186 -6.55 11.48 -6.18
CA LEU A 186 -6.42 10.23 -5.45
C LEU A 186 -6.53 10.44 -3.93
N HIS A 187 -6.19 11.63 -3.48
CA HIS A 187 -6.07 11.99 -2.07
C HIS A 187 -6.97 13.16 -1.67
N ILE A 188 -8.00 13.45 -2.47
CA ILE A 188 -8.75 14.70 -2.42
C ILE A 188 -9.33 15.02 -1.03
N GLN A 189 -9.87 14.01 -0.33
CA GLN A 189 -10.47 14.18 0.99
C GLN A 189 -9.45 14.53 2.10
N ALA A 190 -8.17 14.21 1.87
CA ALA A 190 -7.07 14.54 2.77
C ALA A 190 -6.37 15.84 2.37
N VAL A 191 -6.09 16.02 1.07
CA VAL A 191 -5.23 17.10 0.58
C VAL A 191 -5.97 18.42 0.31
N TYR A 192 -7.29 18.38 0.05
CA TYR A 192 -8.04 19.58 -0.34
C TYR A 192 -7.85 20.80 0.58
N PRO A 193 -7.90 20.67 1.94
CA PRO A 193 -7.63 21.81 2.82
C PRO A 193 -6.20 22.37 2.70
N TRP A 194 -5.22 21.51 2.42
CA TRP A 194 -3.81 21.88 2.31
C TRP A 194 -3.51 22.65 1.03
N LEU A 195 -4.19 22.32 -0.07
CA LEU A 195 -4.03 23.05 -1.35
C LEU A 195 -4.37 24.54 -1.23
N GLN A 196 -5.16 24.93 -0.24
CA GLN A 196 -5.57 26.32 -0.01
C GLN A 196 -4.52 27.17 0.72
N LEU A 197 -3.43 26.57 1.22
CA LEU A 197 -2.39 27.27 1.99
C LEU A 197 -1.42 28.06 1.13
N PHE A 198 -1.26 27.67 -0.14
CA PHE A 198 -0.20 28.13 -1.00
C PHE A 198 -0.59 29.44 -1.70
N ASP A 199 0.40 30.28 -2.01
CA ASP A 199 0.17 31.51 -2.76
C ASP A 199 0.01 31.21 -4.26
N GLU A 200 0.58 30.11 -4.75
CA GLU A 200 0.39 29.59 -6.11
C GLU A 200 0.60 28.07 -6.15
N LEU A 201 -0.27 27.35 -6.86
CA LEU A 201 -0.15 25.92 -7.09
C LEU A 201 0.46 25.61 -8.45
N LEU A 202 1.17 24.49 -8.50
CA LEU A 202 1.87 24.00 -9.66
C LEU A 202 1.33 22.63 -10.04
N VAL A 203 1.08 22.47 -11.33
CA VAL A 203 0.66 21.20 -11.94
C VAL A 203 1.55 20.91 -13.13
N THR A 204 1.56 19.68 -13.61
CA THR A 204 2.45 19.28 -14.70
C THR A 204 1.94 19.73 -16.06
N ASP A 205 0.63 19.88 -16.22
CA ASP A 205 0.04 20.14 -17.53
C ASP A 205 -1.34 20.84 -17.51
N SER A 206 -1.85 21.09 -18.71
CA SER A 206 -3.13 21.77 -18.98
C SER A 206 -4.39 21.05 -18.47
N THR A 207 -4.36 19.72 -18.36
CA THR A 207 -5.48 18.87 -17.93
C THR A 207 -5.61 18.91 -16.42
N GLU A 208 -4.51 18.71 -15.68
CA GLU A 208 -4.47 18.98 -14.23
C GLU A 208 -4.79 20.45 -13.93
N TRP A 209 -4.27 21.40 -14.73
CA TRP A 209 -4.56 22.83 -14.55
C TRP A 209 -6.05 23.12 -14.57
N LYS A 210 -6.78 22.54 -15.54
CA LYS A 210 -8.22 22.75 -15.70
C LYS A 210 -9.01 22.30 -14.47
N ASP A 211 -8.57 21.25 -13.81
CA ASP A 211 -9.23 20.69 -12.63
C ASP A 211 -8.83 21.46 -11.38
N VAL A 212 -7.53 21.61 -11.13
CA VAL A 212 -7.01 22.28 -9.93
C VAL A 212 -7.39 23.75 -9.91
N SER A 213 -7.42 24.45 -11.05
CA SER A 213 -7.83 25.87 -11.11
C SER A 213 -9.29 26.10 -10.72
N LYS A 214 -10.13 25.06 -10.76
CA LYS A 214 -11.51 25.12 -10.27
C LYS A 214 -11.62 24.71 -8.81
N LEU A 215 -10.67 23.90 -8.34
CA LEU A 215 -10.64 23.37 -6.98
C LEU A 215 -10.15 24.40 -5.96
N VAL A 216 -9.26 25.31 -6.37
CA VAL A 216 -8.67 26.30 -5.46
C VAL A 216 -8.97 27.73 -5.88
N SER A 217 -8.91 28.65 -4.90
CA SER A 217 -9.05 30.08 -5.17
C SER A 217 -7.72 30.77 -5.50
N VAL A 218 -6.59 30.05 -5.45
CA VAL A 218 -5.25 30.59 -5.68
C VAL A 218 -4.81 30.34 -7.12
N PRO A 219 -3.89 31.14 -7.68
CA PRO A 219 -3.36 30.91 -9.01
C PRO A 219 -2.82 29.49 -9.19
N VAL A 220 -3.01 28.92 -10.38
CA VAL A 220 -2.47 27.62 -10.77
C VAL A 220 -1.64 27.81 -12.04
N SER A 221 -0.40 27.32 -12.03
CA SER A 221 0.48 27.39 -13.18
C SER A 221 0.99 26.01 -13.60
N THR A 222 1.24 25.83 -14.90
CA THR A 222 1.74 24.56 -15.44
C THR A 222 3.26 24.58 -15.60
N PHE A 223 3.94 23.55 -15.10
CA PHE A 223 5.36 23.30 -15.34
C PHE A 223 5.61 21.80 -15.52
N PRO A 224 5.97 21.33 -16.73
CA PRO A 224 6.00 19.89 -17.03
C PRO A 224 7.23 19.14 -16.51
N LYS A 225 8.24 19.85 -16.01
CA LYS A 225 9.53 19.30 -15.59
C LYS A 225 9.65 19.22 -14.06
N THR A 226 8.65 18.68 -13.39
CA THR A 226 8.70 18.48 -11.92
C THR A 226 9.33 17.13 -11.52
N PHE A 227 9.60 16.27 -12.51
CA PHE A 227 10.24 14.97 -12.35
C PHE A 227 11.49 14.90 -13.24
N CYS A 228 12.51 14.18 -12.77
CA CYS A 228 13.79 14.03 -13.44
C CYS A 228 14.18 12.56 -13.64
N LEU A 229 15.26 12.33 -14.37
CA LEU A 229 15.89 11.02 -14.52
C LEU A 229 16.90 10.79 -13.39
N LEU A 230 17.16 9.52 -13.05
CA LEU A 230 18.24 9.19 -12.13
C LEU A 230 19.59 9.62 -12.71
N ARG A 231 20.51 10.02 -11.81
CA ARG A 231 21.89 10.35 -12.18
C ARG A 231 22.67 9.11 -12.65
N THR A 232 22.29 7.93 -12.19
CA THR A 232 22.98 6.65 -12.42
C THR A 232 22.25 5.76 -13.43
N LEU A 233 21.72 6.33 -14.51
CA LEU A 233 21.11 5.51 -15.56
C LEU A 233 22.17 4.63 -16.25
N PRO A 234 21.84 3.38 -16.64
CA PRO A 234 22.69 2.54 -17.47
C PRO A 234 23.14 3.24 -18.76
N GLU A 235 24.27 2.82 -19.34
CA GLU A 235 24.73 3.35 -20.63
C GLU A 235 23.74 3.02 -21.77
N LEU A 236 23.75 3.86 -22.81
CA LEU A 236 22.92 3.64 -24.00
C LEU A 236 23.62 2.68 -24.96
N GLU A 237 23.24 1.41 -24.92
CA GLU A 237 23.76 0.40 -25.82
C GLU A 237 22.85 0.16 -27.03
N LEU A 238 23.46 -0.05 -28.20
CA LEU A 238 22.80 -0.57 -29.40
C LEU A 238 22.82 -2.10 -29.39
N LYS A 239 22.17 -2.71 -28.38
CA LYS A 239 22.03 -4.17 -28.26
C LYS A 239 20.71 -4.67 -28.90
N PRO A 240 20.64 -5.95 -29.31
CA PRO A 240 19.36 -6.58 -29.65
C PRO A 240 18.36 -6.44 -28.52
N ARG A 241 17.10 -6.15 -28.87
CA ARG A 241 16.00 -5.98 -27.91
C ARG A 241 15.00 -7.12 -28.07
N PRO A 242 15.11 -8.18 -27.25
CA PRO A 242 14.28 -9.37 -27.42
C PRO A 242 12.82 -9.14 -27.03
N ILE A 243 12.54 -8.17 -26.15
CA ILE A 243 11.17 -7.87 -25.71
C ILE A 243 10.58 -6.85 -26.69
N ASP A 244 9.42 -7.14 -27.27
CA ASP A 244 8.74 -6.16 -28.11
C ASP A 244 8.10 -5.09 -27.25
N LEU A 245 7.32 -5.50 -26.23
CA LEU A 245 6.63 -4.59 -25.33
C LEU A 245 6.87 -4.97 -23.87
N TYR A 246 7.27 -4.01 -23.05
CA TYR A 246 7.34 -4.16 -21.60
C TYR A 246 6.38 -3.24 -20.86
N LEU A 247 5.74 -3.79 -19.83
CA LEU A 247 4.87 -3.06 -18.90
C LEU A 247 5.05 -3.62 -17.48
N SER A 248 5.24 -2.75 -16.49
CA SER A 248 5.23 -3.14 -15.07
C SER A 248 4.18 -2.36 -14.27
N GLY A 249 3.97 -2.67 -12.99
CA GLY A 249 3.09 -1.91 -12.09
C GLY A 249 1.76 -2.57 -11.75
N THR A 250 0.88 -1.77 -11.13
CA THR A 250 -0.48 -2.17 -10.71
C THR A 250 -1.46 -2.23 -11.89
N VAL A 251 -1.19 -3.09 -12.87
CA VAL A 251 -1.91 -3.12 -14.16
C VAL A 251 -3.38 -3.56 -14.09
N THR A 252 -3.78 -4.28 -13.04
CA THR A 252 -5.17 -4.73 -12.81
C THR A 252 -5.75 -4.23 -11.48
N HIS A 253 -5.17 -3.17 -10.91
CA HIS A 253 -5.71 -2.62 -9.66
C HIS A 253 -7.09 -1.99 -9.92
N PRO A 254 -8.11 -2.20 -9.04
CA PRO A 254 -9.47 -1.69 -9.24
C PRO A 254 -9.56 -0.17 -9.46
N TYR A 255 -8.59 0.59 -8.94
CA TYR A 255 -8.51 2.04 -9.12
C TYR A 255 -8.08 2.48 -10.54
N HIS A 256 -7.47 1.59 -11.32
CA HIS A 256 -6.97 1.88 -12.67
C HIS A 256 -7.66 1.00 -13.73
N PRO A 257 -9.00 1.08 -13.90
CA PRO A 257 -9.72 0.28 -14.90
C PRO A 257 -9.21 0.53 -16.31
N ASP A 258 -8.80 1.76 -16.58
CA ASP A 258 -8.27 2.21 -17.87
C ASP A 258 -7.01 1.43 -18.29
N LYS A 259 -6.09 1.18 -17.35
CA LYS A 259 -4.87 0.40 -17.63
C LYS A 259 -5.20 -1.05 -17.97
N ALA A 260 -6.20 -1.63 -17.31
CA ALA A 260 -6.65 -2.98 -17.59
C ALA A 260 -7.34 -3.06 -18.96
N HIS A 261 -8.10 -2.02 -19.34
CA HIS A 261 -8.68 -1.92 -20.68
C HIS A 261 -7.61 -1.92 -21.77
N LEU A 262 -6.65 -1.01 -21.71
CA LEU A 262 -5.57 -0.91 -22.69
C LEU A 262 -4.73 -2.20 -22.73
N LEU A 263 -4.42 -2.78 -21.57
CA LEU A 263 -3.72 -4.07 -21.52
C LEU A 263 -4.53 -5.20 -22.18
N SER A 264 -5.86 -5.23 -22.00
CA SER A 264 -6.72 -6.21 -22.64
C SER A 264 -6.70 -6.10 -24.17
N GLN A 265 -6.65 -4.87 -24.71
CA GLN A 265 -6.49 -4.65 -26.16
C GLN A 265 -5.13 -5.17 -26.65
N ILE A 266 -4.06 -4.84 -25.92
CA ILE A 266 -2.68 -5.21 -26.28
C ILE A 266 -2.48 -6.73 -26.30
N LEU A 267 -2.99 -7.44 -25.29
CA LEU A 267 -2.80 -8.89 -25.20
C LEU A 267 -3.52 -9.69 -26.32
N ARG A 268 -4.41 -9.03 -27.08
CA ARG A 268 -5.08 -9.62 -28.25
C ARG A 268 -4.26 -9.49 -29.53
N VAL A 269 -3.17 -8.72 -29.51
CA VAL A 269 -2.35 -8.49 -30.68
C VAL A 269 -1.42 -9.68 -30.91
N PRO A 270 -1.60 -10.45 -32.00
CA PRO A 270 -0.74 -11.60 -32.28
C PRO A 270 0.68 -11.15 -32.67
N GLY A 271 1.68 -11.96 -32.29
CA GLY A 271 3.05 -11.80 -32.76
C GLY A 271 3.90 -10.76 -32.04
N LEU A 272 3.43 -10.17 -30.93
CA LEU A 272 4.25 -9.39 -30.03
C LEU A 272 4.82 -10.26 -28.91
N ASN A 273 6.13 -10.19 -28.68
CA ASN A 273 6.75 -10.70 -27.46
C ASN A 273 6.55 -9.70 -26.30
N ILE A 274 5.52 -9.93 -25.49
CA ILE A 274 5.08 -9.02 -24.44
C ILE A 274 5.57 -9.53 -23.08
N LYS A 275 6.23 -8.66 -22.30
CA LYS A 275 6.54 -8.92 -20.89
C LYS A 275 5.74 -7.99 -19.99
N VAL A 276 4.82 -8.56 -19.20
CA VAL A 276 4.00 -7.78 -18.25
C VAL A 276 4.27 -8.23 -16.82
N ILE A 277 4.69 -7.31 -15.96
CA ILE A 277 4.90 -7.56 -14.54
C ILE A 277 3.80 -6.89 -13.72
N HIS A 278 2.89 -7.69 -13.15
CA HIS A 278 1.91 -7.17 -12.20
C HIS A 278 2.54 -6.98 -10.82
N GLY A 279 3.04 -5.77 -10.56
CA GLY A 279 3.73 -5.43 -9.32
C GLY A 279 4.93 -4.51 -9.55
N PHE A 280 5.90 -4.57 -8.65
CA PHE A 280 7.16 -3.84 -8.76
C PHE A 280 8.32 -4.81 -8.65
N THR A 281 9.38 -4.55 -9.41
CA THR A 281 10.66 -5.27 -9.38
C THR A 281 11.72 -4.40 -8.68
N SER A 282 12.95 -4.92 -8.57
CA SER A 282 14.08 -4.05 -8.24
C SER A 282 14.30 -2.99 -9.34
N THR A 283 14.97 -1.91 -9.00
CA THR A 283 15.35 -0.84 -9.94
C THR A 283 16.20 -1.40 -11.09
N ASP A 284 17.15 -2.28 -10.79
CA ASP A 284 18.06 -2.87 -11.78
C ASP A 284 17.30 -3.77 -12.76
N GLU A 285 16.44 -4.65 -12.25
CA GLU A 285 15.59 -5.51 -13.10
C GLU A 285 14.62 -4.68 -13.94
N TYR A 286 14.06 -3.61 -13.38
CA TYR A 286 13.18 -2.70 -14.09
C TYR A 286 13.90 -2.03 -15.27
N TYR A 287 15.10 -1.50 -15.06
CA TYR A 287 15.88 -0.86 -16.12
C TYR A 287 16.48 -1.85 -17.11
N GLU A 288 16.84 -3.06 -16.69
CA GLU A 288 17.27 -4.09 -17.63
C GLU A 288 16.12 -4.49 -18.57
N ASN A 289 14.92 -4.70 -18.04
CA ASN A 289 13.74 -4.99 -18.85
C ASN A 289 13.42 -3.84 -19.82
N LEU A 290 13.46 -2.58 -19.37
CA LEU A 290 13.28 -1.43 -20.26
C LEU A 290 14.36 -1.36 -21.35
N SER A 291 15.64 -1.52 -21.00
CA SER A 291 16.74 -1.49 -21.98
C SER A 291 16.65 -2.62 -23.02
N SER A 292 16.02 -3.73 -22.65
CA SER A 292 15.78 -4.89 -23.51
C SER A 292 14.49 -4.82 -24.32
N SER A 293 13.70 -3.74 -24.18
CA SER A 293 12.39 -3.58 -24.80
C SER A 293 12.40 -2.63 -25.99
N LYS A 294 11.73 -2.99 -27.08
CA LYS A 294 11.62 -2.13 -28.28
C LYS A 294 10.70 -0.95 -28.02
N VAL A 295 9.51 -1.20 -27.49
CA VAL A 295 8.49 -0.18 -27.26
C VAL A 295 7.89 -0.29 -25.86
N CYS A 296 7.47 0.84 -25.31
CA CYS A 296 6.59 0.91 -24.15
C CYS A 296 5.37 1.78 -24.49
N PHE A 297 4.29 1.64 -23.71
CA PHE A 297 3.22 2.62 -23.71
C PHE A 297 2.99 3.18 -22.31
N THR A 298 2.40 4.36 -22.25
CA THR A 298 2.05 5.00 -20.99
C THR A 298 0.59 5.40 -20.96
N TYR A 299 -0.04 5.16 -19.82
CA TYR A 299 -1.33 5.73 -19.47
C TYR A 299 -1.22 6.50 -18.16
N VAL A 300 -1.61 7.77 -18.22
CA VAL A 300 -1.87 8.63 -17.08
C VAL A 300 -3.32 9.10 -17.16
N ARG A 301 -3.93 9.27 -16.00
CA ARG A 301 -5.34 9.66 -15.90
C ARG A 301 -5.58 11.06 -16.47
N HIS A 302 -4.64 11.97 -16.22
CA HIS A 302 -4.58 13.29 -16.80
C HIS A 302 -3.75 13.19 -18.08
N PRO A 303 -4.36 13.07 -19.27
CA PRO A 303 -3.66 12.65 -20.50
C PRO A 303 -2.57 13.62 -20.92
N GLY A 304 -2.62 14.86 -20.44
CA GLY A 304 -1.56 15.83 -20.70
C GLY A 304 -0.38 15.79 -19.74
N ALA A 305 -0.47 15.10 -18.61
CA ALA A 305 0.59 15.04 -17.62
C ALA A 305 1.88 14.41 -18.18
N THR A 306 2.98 14.57 -17.45
CA THR A 306 4.28 13.97 -17.79
C THR A 306 4.35 12.55 -17.24
N PRO A 307 4.19 11.48 -18.05
CA PRO A 307 4.30 10.11 -17.53
C PRO A 307 5.76 9.80 -17.20
N THR A 308 6.07 9.63 -15.92
CA THR A 308 7.44 9.33 -15.44
C THR A 308 8.00 8.05 -16.05
N ARG A 309 7.18 7.01 -16.20
CA ARG A 309 7.57 5.78 -16.90
C ARG A 309 7.88 6.00 -18.37
N GLY A 310 7.22 6.96 -19.02
CA GLY A 310 7.52 7.35 -20.39
C GLY A 310 8.88 8.03 -20.49
N LEU A 311 9.22 8.89 -19.52
CA LEU A 311 10.55 9.48 -19.41
C LEU A 311 11.63 8.40 -19.23
N GLU A 312 11.41 7.45 -18.32
CA GLU A 312 12.34 6.35 -18.07
C GLU A 312 12.52 5.47 -19.32
N ALA A 313 11.43 5.05 -19.97
CA ALA A 313 11.48 4.24 -21.18
C ALA A 313 12.23 4.95 -22.32
N LEU A 314 11.92 6.22 -22.57
CA LEU A 314 12.63 7.01 -23.58
C LEU A 314 14.11 7.17 -23.23
N SER A 315 14.44 7.39 -21.95
CA SER A 315 15.83 7.52 -21.49
C SER A 315 16.65 6.24 -21.65
N LEU A 316 16.00 5.08 -21.76
CA LEU A 316 16.62 3.78 -22.02
C LEU A 316 16.52 3.36 -23.48
N GLY A 317 16.14 4.26 -24.39
CA GLY A 317 16.13 4.02 -25.82
C GLY A 317 14.97 3.13 -26.31
N CYS A 318 13.85 3.11 -25.60
CA CYS A 318 12.61 2.54 -26.12
C CYS A 318 11.92 3.53 -27.07
N GLY A 319 11.20 3.00 -28.06
CA GLY A 319 10.07 3.73 -28.64
C GLY A 319 8.96 3.92 -27.61
N LEU A 320 8.13 4.94 -27.78
CA LEU A 320 7.03 5.22 -26.85
C LEU A 320 5.73 5.46 -27.60
N VAL A 321 4.64 4.87 -27.11
CA VAL A 321 3.27 5.23 -27.50
C VAL A 321 2.59 5.88 -26.29
N THR A 322 2.19 7.14 -26.40
CA THR A 322 1.61 7.93 -25.29
C THR A 322 0.30 8.61 -25.68
N GLN A 323 -0.49 9.10 -24.72
CA GLN A 323 -1.73 9.82 -25.01
C GLN A 323 -1.45 11.08 -25.86
N LYS A 324 -2.35 11.41 -26.80
CA LYS A 324 -2.20 12.52 -27.78
C LYS A 324 -1.86 13.86 -27.13
N GLU A 325 -2.33 14.09 -25.91
CA GLU A 325 -2.16 15.30 -25.12
C GLU A 325 -0.88 15.32 -24.28
N SER A 326 -0.06 14.27 -24.23
CA SER A 326 1.09 14.20 -23.32
C SER A 326 2.08 15.37 -23.51
N THR A 327 2.56 15.95 -22.41
CA THR A 327 3.58 17.01 -22.39
C THR A 327 4.92 16.57 -22.96
N LEU A 328 5.23 15.27 -23.01
CA LEU A 328 6.45 14.76 -23.64
C LEU A 328 6.59 15.20 -25.10
N LYS A 329 5.46 15.41 -25.78
CA LYS A 329 5.40 15.93 -27.16
C LYS A 329 5.96 17.33 -27.34
N LEU A 330 6.14 18.08 -26.26
CA LEU A 330 6.80 19.38 -26.30
C LEU A 330 8.32 19.23 -26.53
N PHE A 331 8.89 18.07 -26.22
CA PHE A 331 10.34 17.81 -26.27
C PHE A 331 10.75 16.86 -27.39
N VAL A 332 9.91 15.87 -27.70
CA VAL A 332 10.18 14.80 -28.67
C VAL A 332 8.91 14.43 -29.43
N GLY A 333 9.02 13.89 -30.64
CA GLY A 333 7.86 13.46 -31.44
C GLY A 333 8.13 12.21 -32.28
N GLU A 334 7.38 12.06 -33.36
CA GLU A 334 7.43 10.87 -34.23
C GLU A 334 8.83 10.65 -34.83
N LYS A 335 9.54 11.73 -35.14
CA LYS A 335 10.92 11.67 -35.63
C LYS A 335 11.82 11.02 -34.58
N GLU A 336 11.57 11.23 -33.31
CA GLU A 336 12.29 10.65 -32.19
C GLU A 336 11.70 9.30 -31.75
N GLY A 337 10.73 8.74 -32.47
CA GLY A 337 10.16 7.43 -32.15
C GLY A 337 9.06 7.48 -31.08
N VAL A 338 8.45 8.65 -30.88
CA VAL A 338 7.27 8.81 -30.03
C VAL A 338 6.02 8.91 -30.90
N LEU A 339 5.16 7.89 -30.81
CA LEU A 339 3.83 7.89 -31.42
C LEU A 339 2.77 8.20 -30.36
N THR A 340 1.55 8.49 -30.81
CA THR A 340 0.44 8.82 -29.91
C THR A 340 -0.80 8.01 -30.19
N TYR A 341 -1.58 7.77 -29.13
CA TYR A 341 -2.86 7.08 -29.22
C TYR A 341 -4.00 7.88 -28.58
N SER A 342 -5.22 7.64 -29.03
CA SER A 342 -6.46 8.09 -28.39
C SER A 342 -7.01 6.96 -27.52
N TYR A 343 -7.49 7.28 -26.31
CA TYR A 343 -8.01 6.24 -25.42
C TYR A 343 -9.20 5.46 -26.02
N ASP A 344 -10.07 6.16 -26.77
CA ASP A 344 -11.28 5.58 -27.38
C ASP A 344 -11.05 5.03 -28.80
N GLU A 345 -9.85 5.18 -29.36
CA GLU A 345 -9.51 4.66 -30.70
C GLU A 345 -8.65 3.39 -30.56
N GLU A 346 -8.77 2.45 -31.50
CA GLU A 346 -7.92 1.25 -31.54
C GLU A 346 -6.52 1.53 -32.17
N ASP A 347 -6.01 2.76 -32.05
CA ASP A 347 -4.73 3.19 -32.64
C ASP A 347 -3.51 2.81 -31.79
N LEU A 348 -3.69 2.52 -30.49
CA LEU A 348 -2.62 2.04 -29.60
C LEU A 348 -1.95 0.77 -30.11
N THR A 349 -2.75 -0.25 -30.43
CA THR A 349 -2.24 -1.56 -30.87
C THR A 349 -1.52 -1.48 -32.22
N GLN A 350 -2.06 -0.68 -33.14
CA GLN A 350 -1.47 -0.42 -34.46
C GLN A 350 -0.11 0.27 -34.34
N ASN A 351 -0.02 1.29 -33.48
CA ASN A 351 1.23 2.02 -33.24
C ASN A 351 2.30 1.16 -32.54
N LEU A 352 1.89 0.31 -31.58
CA LEU A 352 2.79 -0.65 -30.93
C LEU A 352 3.39 -1.64 -31.94
N LEU A 353 2.54 -2.24 -32.79
CA LEU A 353 2.97 -3.12 -33.87
C LEU A 353 3.89 -2.42 -34.85
N HIS A 354 3.56 -1.19 -35.25
CA HIS A 354 4.35 -0.43 -36.18
C HIS A 354 5.79 -0.22 -35.67
N ILE A 355 5.96 0.17 -34.40
CA ILE A 355 7.29 0.31 -33.81
C ILE A 355 8.02 -1.04 -33.73
N ALA A 356 7.35 -2.09 -33.25
CA ALA A 356 7.96 -3.40 -33.04
C ALA A 356 8.42 -4.06 -34.35
N GLN A 357 7.61 -3.96 -35.41
CA GLN A 357 7.90 -4.52 -36.74
C GLN A 357 8.94 -3.71 -37.52
N ASN A 358 9.04 -2.40 -37.28
CA ASN A 358 9.99 -1.51 -37.95
C ASN A 358 11.16 -1.12 -37.04
N TRP A 359 11.55 -2.02 -36.13
CA TRP A 359 12.54 -1.71 -35.09
C TRP A 359 13.91 -1.27 -35.63
N SER A 360 14.34 -1.76 -36.80
CA SER A 360 15.62 -1.36 -37.40
C SER A 360 15.69 0.15 -37.68
N ASP A 361 14.58 0.78 -38.08
CA ASP A 361 14.46 2.23 -38.22
C ASP A 361 14.25 2.91 -36.85
N TYR A 362 13.36 2.35 -36.03
CA TYR A 362 13.02 2.92 -34.74
C TYR A 362 14.16 2.91 -33.71
N GLN A 363 15.10 1.97 -33.81
CA GLN A 363 16.27 1.90 -32.92
C GLN A 363 17.08 3.20 -32.97
N TRP A 364 17.29 3.76 -34.15
CA TRP A 364 18.01 5.03 -34.32
C TRP A 364 17.20 6.22 -33.81
N LYS A 365 15.89 6.23 -34.09
CA LYS A 365 14.96 7.25 -33.59
C LYS A 365 14.95 7.27 -32.06
N ALA A 366 14.80 6.10 -31.43
CA ALA A 366 14.76 5.92 -29.99
C ALA A 366 16.11 6.22 -29.33
N HIS A 367 17.24 5.86 -29.95
CA HIS A 367 18.55 6.23 -29.44
C HIS A 367 18.78 7.75 -29.47
N ARG A 368 18.36 8.43 -30.54
CA ARG A 368 18.35 9.91 -30.60
C ARG A 368 17.44 10.50 -29.52
N CYS A 369 16.25 9.96 -29.35
CA CYS A 369 15.31 10.38 -28.32
C CYS A 369 15.93 10.27 -26.93
N ALA A 370 16.56 9.15 -26.63
CA ALA A 370 17.22 8.93 -25.35
C ALA A 370 18.27 9.99 -25.05
N LYS A 371 19.07 10.41 -26.04
CA LYS A 371 20.03 11.52 -25.87
C LYS A 371 19.33 12.85 -25.56
N ILE A 372 18.23 13.16 -26.25
CA ILE A 372 17.45 14.37 -25.98
C ILE A 372 16.86 14.30 -24.57
N ILE A 373 16.19 13.22 -24.21
CA ILE A 373 15.52 13.06 -22.92
C ILE A 373 16.53 13.03 -21.76
N ARG A 374 17.67 12.33 -21.89
CA ARG A 374 18.76 12.37 -20.88
C ARG A 374 19.31 13.78 -20.69
N ARG A 375 19.41 14.58 -21.75
CA ARG A 375 19.86 15.98 -21.66
C ARG A 375 18.80 16.90 -21.08
N GLU A 376 17.56 16.77 -21.54
CA GLU A 376 16.47 17.66 -21.15
C GLU A 376 15.96 17.38 -19.73
N PHE A 377 15.92 16.11 -19.32
CA PHE A 377 15.38 15.66 -18.05
C PHE A 377 16.44 15.16 -17.07
N SER A 378 17.72 15.52 -17.27
CA SER A 378 18.75 15.28 -16.24
C SER A 378 18.35 15.96 -14.93
N ALA A 379 18.66 15.32 -13.80
CA ALA A 379 18.36 15.85 -12.47
C ALA A 379 18.78 17.32 -12.33
N ASN A 380 19.99 17.65 -12.76
CA ASN A 380 20.56 19.00 -12.64
C ASN A 380 19.76 20.04 -13.43
N LYS A 381 19.46 19.73 -14.71
CA LYS A 381 18.74 20.67 -15.58
C LYS A 381 17.31 20.86 -15.11
N VAL A 382 16.67 19.77 -14.67
CA VAL A 382 15.30 19.81 -14.13
C VAL A 382 15.26 20.65 -12.85
N ALA A 383 16.13 20.35 -11.87
CA ALA A 383 16.20 21.07 -10.60
C ALA A 383 16.45 22.57 -10.80
N SER A 384 17.49 22.90 -11.58
CA SER A 384 17.86 24.28 -11.90
C SER A 384 16.70 25.03 -12.55
N GLN A 385 16.11 24.48 -13.62
CA GLN A 385 15.01 25.14 -14.31
C GLN A 385 13.75 25.25 -13.45
N PHE A 386 13.45 24.26 -12.62
CA PHE A 386 12.30 24.32 -11.73
C PHE A 386 12.45 25.45 -10.71
N LEU A 387 13.59 25.56 -10.02
CA LEU A 387 13.81 26.64 -9.05
C LEU A 387 13.92 28.02 -9.71
N ARG A 388 14.52 28.10 -10.90
CA ARG A 388 14.55 29.34 -11.70
C ARG A 388 13.15 29.78 -12.09
N TYR A 389 12.28 28.84 -12.46
CA TYR A 389 10.87 29.10 -12.72
C TYR A 389 10.13 29.58 -11.46
N LEU A 390 10.33 28.93 -10.31
CA LEU A 390 9.76 29.40 -9.03
C LEU A 390 10.25 30.80 -8.65
N THR A 391 11.49 31.15 -8.98
CA THR A 391 12.03 32.50 -8.77
C THR A 391 11.27 33.54 -9.60
N VAL A 392 10.90 33.20 -10.84
CA VAL A 392 10.05 34.06 -11.68
C VAL A 392 8.67 34.24 -11.05
N LEU A 393 8.08 33.18 -10.49
CA LEU A 393 6.79 33.27 -9.79
C LEU A 393 6.90 34.09 -8.50
N ALA A 394 7.96 33.88 -7.71
CA ALA A 394 8.22 34.58 -6.44
C ALA A 394 8.38 36.09 -6.64
N ALA A 395 8.87 36.50 -7.81
CA ALA A 395 9.01 37.90 -8.19
C ALA A 395 7.67 38.60 -8.54
N LYS A 396 6.55 37.87 -8.67
CA LYS A 396 5.25 38.46 -9.03
C LYS A 396 4.84 39.51 -7.98
N PRO A 397 4.41 40.72 -8.40
CA PRO A 397 4.00 41.76 -7.47
C PRO A 397 2.83 41.32 -6.58
N GLY A 398 2.98 41.45 -5.26
CA GLY A 398 1.89 41.24 -4.30
C GLY A 398 1.50 39.78 -4.04
N ILE A 399 2.30 38.80 -4.49
CA ILE A 399 1.99 37.36 -4.36
C ILE A 399 1.60 36.93 -2.94
N THR A 400 2.29 37.41 -1.90
CA THR A 400 2.00 37.07 -0.50
C THR A 400 0.82 37.83 0.10
N LYS A 401 0.34 38.91 -0.54
CA LYS A 401 -0.77 39.73 -0.02
C LYS A 401 -2.13 39.06 -0.18
N GLN A 402 -2.21 38.04 -1.03
CA GLN A 402 -3.46 37.35 -1.36
C GLN A 402 -3.68 36.07 -0.54
N ARG A 403 -2.76 35.74 0.38
CA ARG A 403 -2.83 34.50 1.16
C ARG A 403 -4.08 34.43 2.01
N LYS A 404 -4.92 33.43 1.75
CA LYS A 404 -6.07 33.12 2.58
C LYS A 404 -5.60 32.38 3.82
N LYS A 405 -5.96 32.88 5.00
CA LYS A 405 -5.72 32.14 6.24
C LYS A 405 -6.69 30.97 6.35
N ILE A 406 -6.16 29.77 6.50
CA ILE A 406 -6.94 28.56 6.73
C ILE A 406 -6.98 28.30 8.23
N ASN A 407 -8.15 27.89 8.72
CA ASN A 407 -8.31 27.54 10.13
C ASN A 407 -7.42 26.33 10.43
N TYR A 408 -6.56 26.46 11.43
CA TYR A 408 -5.68 25.39 11.90
C TYR A 408 -6.42 24.08 12.15
N HIS A 409 -7.63 24.11 12.71
CA HIS A 409 -8.41 22.91 12.99
C HIS A 409 -8.80 22.10 11.74
N GLN A 410 -8.82 22.74 10.56
CA GLN A 410 -9.09 22.05 9.28
C GLN A 410 -7.87 21.31 8.71
N LEU A 411 -6.67 21.62 9.20
CA LEU A 411 -5.39 21.10 8.73
C LEU A 411 -4.98 19.88 9.57
N VAL A 412 -5.65 18.75 9.33
CA VAL A 412 -5.31 17.45 9.95
C VAL A 412 -4.41 16.68 8.98
N GLN A 413 -3.25 16.22 9.47
CA GLN A 413 -2.27 15.46 8.70
C GLN A 413 -2.69 13.98 8.55
N LYS A 414 -3.79 13.75 7.82
CA LYS A 414 -4.32 12.41 7.57
C LYS A 414 -3.33 11.59 6.76
N ARG A 415 -3.17 10.30 7.08
CA ARG A 415 -2.39 9.39 6.22
C ARG A 415 -3.11 9.18 4.90
N THR A 416 -2.45 9.47 3.77
CA THR A 416 -3.05 9.42 2.43
C THR A 416 -3.03 8.03 1.78
N VAL A 417 -2.22 7.12 2.32
CA VAL A 417 -2.06 5.72 1.88
C VAL A 417 -1.82 4.79 3.06
N LEU A 418 -2.07 3.51 2.86
CA LEU A 418 -1.71 2.45 3.80
C LEU A 418 -0.34 1.84 3.50
N HIS A 419 -0.04 1.55 2.23
CA HIS A 419 1.13 0.76 1.84
C HIS A 419 2.21 1.52 1.07
N LYS A 420 1.83 2.43 0.16
CA LYS A 420 2.76 2.97 -0.84
C LYS A 420 2.73 4.50 -0.83
N GLY A 421 3.62 5.13 -0.08
CA GLY A 421 3.74 6.59 -0.02
C GLY A 421 5.14 7.05 0.32
N TRP A 422 5.31 8.37 0.41
CA TRP A 422 6.61 9.00 0.65
C TRP A 422 6.97 9.13 2.12
N LEU A 423 6.20 8.56 3.04
CA LEU A 423 6.59 8.54 4.44
C LEU A 423 7.40 7.25 4.72
N PRO A 424 8.46 7.33 5.56
CA PRO A 424 9.25 6.15 5.91
C PRO A 424 8.38 5.02 6.48
N SER A 425 8.32 3.91 5.75
CA SER A 425 7.38 2.81 6.02
C SER A 425 8.05 1.42 5.97
N HIS A 426 9.39 1.37 5.93
CA HIS A 426 10.16 0.13 5.74
C HIS A 426 9.88 -0.99 6.75
N ASP A 427 9.35 -0.64 7.91
CA ASP A 427 8.78 -1.61 8.84
C ASP A 427 7.32 -1.26 9.10
N PHE A 428 6.41 -1.82 8.30
CA PHE A 428 4.97 -1.66 8.49
C PHE A 428 4.46 -2.11 9.89
N LYS A 429 5.25 -2.87 10.65
CA LYS A 429 4.89 -3.31 12.01
C LYS A 429 5.36 -2.30 13.08
N HIS A 430 6.46 -1.58 12.81
CA HIS A 430 7.16 -0.72 13.78
C HIS A 430 7.60 0.64 13.26
N SER A 431 7.01 1.19 12.19
CA SER A 431 7.35 2.55 11.73
C SER A 431 7.07 3.57 12.84
N LYS A 432 8.15 4.11 13.40
CA LYS A 432 8.11 5.17 14.43
C LYS A 432 7.37 6.41 13.91
N VAL A 433 7.57 6.76 12.64
CA VAL A 433 6.89 7.90 12.01
C VAL A 433 5.38 7.70 11.99
N PHE A 434 4.88 6.51 11.63
CA PHE A 434 3.44 6.25 11.65
C PHE A 434 2.84 6.21 13.06
N ASP A 435 3.60 5.75 14.05
CA ASP A 435 3.19 5.82 15.47
C ASP A 435 3.08 7.27 15.96
N GLU A 436 4.06 8.11 15.62
CA GLU A 436 4.04 9.53 15.97
C GLU A 436 2.90 10.28 15.27
N ILE A 437 2.66 10.02 13.99
CA ILE A 437 1.51 10.60 13.25
C ILE A 437 0.20 10.18 13.91
N ASN A 438 0.03 8.90 14.24
CA ASN A 438 -1.19 8.42 14.87
C ASN A 438 -1.44 9.13 16.21
N LYS A 439 -0.43 9.17 17.10
CA LYS A 439 -0.53 9.84 18.40
C LYS A 439 -0.86 11.32 18.26
N ALA A 440 -0.16 12.02 17.37
CA ALA A 440 -0.36 13.45 17.18
C ALA A 440 -1.72 13.77 16.54
N ASN A 441 -2.18 12.95 15.59
CA ASN A 441 -3.52 13.07 15.02
C ASN A 441 -4.61 12.87 16.06
N LEU A 442 -4.50 11.83 16.91
CA LEU A 442 -5.49 11.56 17.94
C LEU A 442 -5.57 12.70 18.96
N LEU A 443 -4.43 13.21 19.42
CA LEU A 443 -4.38 14.36 20.33
C LEU A 443 -5.08 15.58 19.70
N ARG A 444 -4.69 15.94 18.47
CA ARG A 444 -5.28 17.08 17.76
C ARG A 444 -6.77 16.93 17.53
N LEU A 445 -7.22 15.74 17.12
CA LEU A 445 -8.64 15.50 16.86
C LEU A 445 -9.47 15.55 18.15
N SER A 446 -8.91 15.10 19.29
CA SER A 446 -9.54 15.29 20.59
C SER A 446 -9.62 16.76 21.00
N ASP A 447 -8.58 17.57 20.71
CA ASP A 447 -8.62 19.01 20.95
C ASP A 447 -9.72 19.68 20.10
N ILE A 448 -9.82 19.33 18.82
CA ILE A 448 -10.87 19.84 17.92
C ILE A 448 -12.26 19.44 18.44
N GLU A 449 -12.45 18.18 18.85
CA GLU A 449 -13.71 17.69 19.43
C GLU A 449 -14.11 18.46 20.70
N SER A 450 -13.15 18.99 21.46
CA SER A 450 -13.45 19.78 22.65
C SER A 450 -13.92 21.21 22.33
N ILE A 451 -13.60 21.73 21.14
CA ILE A 451 -13.90 23.10 20.70
C ILE A 451 -15.16 23.12 19.82
N GLU A 452 -15.23 22.18 18.88
CA GLU A 452 -16.33 22.03 17.94
C GLU A 452 -17.29 20.95 18.46
N ASN A 453 -18.59 21.20 18.42
CA ASN A 453 -19.59 20.16 18.71
C ASN A 453 -19.28 18.90 17.89
N SER A 454 -19.44 17.71 18.49
CA SER A 454 -19.12 16.41 17.91
C SER A 454 -19.64 16.30 16.47
N SER A 455 -18.72 16.42 15.50
CA SER A 455 -18.99 16.30 14.07
C SER A 455 -18.67 14.88 13.60
N PRO A 456 -19.48 14.29 12.69
CA PRO A 456 -19.18 13.01 12.06
C PRO A 456 -17.75 12.88 11.55
N ARG A 457 -17.23 13.96 10.96
CA ARG A 457 -15.89 13.99 10.37
C ARG A 457 -14.79 13.73 11.40
N ILE A 458 -14.90 14.32 12.59
CA ILE A 458 -13.89 14.16 13.64
C ILE A 458 -13.85 12.70 14.12
N ALA A 459 -15.01 12.11 14.38
CA ALA A 459 -15.12 10.71 14.79
C ALA A 459 -14.64 9.74 13.69
N ILE A 460 -14.95 10.04 12.42
CA ILE A 460 -14.42 9.29 11.27
C ILE A 460 -12.90 9.34 11.27
N ASP A 461 -12.31 10.53 11.37
CA ASP A 461 -10.86 10.72 11.29
C ASP A 461 -10.14 10.06 12.49
N GLN A 462 -10.70 10.14 13.70
CA GLN A 462 -10.15 9.45 14.88
C GLN A 462 -10.13 7.93 14.69
N ALA A 463 -11.28 7.33 14.37
CA ALA A 463 -11.40 5.88 14.20
C ALA A 463 -10.58 5.38 13.00
N ARG A 464 -10.52 6.17 11.92
CA ARG A 464 -9.69 5.90 10.74
C ARG A 464 -8.22 5.82 11.11
N GLU A 465 -7.69 6.79 11.86
CA GLU A 465 -6.28 6.79 12.25
C GLU A 465 -5.96 5.60 13.17
N ILE A 466 -6.82 5.24 14.11
CA ILE A 466 -6.63 4.03 14.93
C ILE A 466 -6.59 2.78 14.02
N THR A 467 -7.55 2.66 13.10
CA THR A 467 -7.65 1.50 12.18
C THR A 467 -6.40 1.37 11.32
N LEU A 468 -5.96 2.45 10.67
CA LEU A 468 -4.78 2.44 9.80
C LEU A 468 -3.49 2.15 10.58
N PHE A 469 -3.41 2.55 11.86
CA PHE A 469 -2.25 2.24 12.70
C PHE A 469 -2.18 0.75 13.05
N HIS A 470 -3.33 0.14 13.33
CA HIS A 470 -3.41 -1.28 13.71
C HIS A 470 -3.50 -2.25 12.52
N TYR A 471 -3.72 -1.78 11.30
CA TYR A 471 -3.92 -2.61 10.10
C TYR A 471 -2.92 -3.77 9.98
N HIS A 472 -1.61 -3.45 9.89
CA HIS A 472 -0.56 -4.46 9.70
C HIS A 472 -0.35 -5.38 10.91
N ARG A 473 -0.66 -4.90 12.12
CA ARG A 473 -0.57 -5.68 13.35
C ARG A 473 -1.70 -6.71 13.42
N SER A 474 -2.90 -6.32 13.02
CA SER A 474 -4.10 -7.16 13.06
C SER A 474 -4.08 -8.34 12.07
N ILE A 475 -3.39 -8.21 10.93
CA ILE A 475 -3.28 -9.29 9.92
C ILE A 475 -2.53 -10.52 10.47
N ASN A 476 -1.67 -10.34 11.48
CA ASN A 476 -0.83 -11.41 12.02
C ASN A 476 -1.38 -12.05 13.29
N ILE A 477 -2.45 -11.50 13.89
CA ILE A 477 -2.96 -11.91 15.19
C ILE A 477 -4.47 -12.11 15.07
N LEU A 478 -4.90 -13.37 14.95
CA LEU A 478 -6.31 -13.77 14.88
C LEU A 478 -7.02 -13.67 16.25
N SER A 479 -6.29 -13.34 17.32
CA SER A 479 -6.79 -13.23 18.69
C SER A 479 -7.13 -11.77 19.05
N PHE A 480 -8.33 -11.59 19.62
CA PHE A 480 -8.90 -10.38 20.23
C PHE A 480 -8.13 -9.05 20.06
N ASN A 481 -8.64 -8.16 19.21
CA ASN A 481 -8.12 -6.80 18.99
C ASN A 481 -8.67 -5.82 20.06
N PRO A 482 -7.93 -5.44 21.12
CA PRO A 482 -8.49 -4.60 22.20
C PRO A 482 -8.83 -3.19 21.70
N TRP A 483 -8.03 -2.66 20.78
CA TRP A 483 -8.20 -1.35 20.14
C TRP A 483 -9.53 -1.20 19.39
N LEU A 484 -10.14 -2.32 18.96
CA LEU A 484 -11.40 -2.28 18.24
C LEU A 484 -12.58 -1.84 19.13
N LYS A 485 -12.49 -2.07 20.45
CA LYS A 485 -13.50 -1.59 21.41
C LYS A 485 -13.54 -0.06 21.47
N ASP A 486 -12.38 0.60 21.38
CA ASP A 486 -12.32 2.06 21.36
C ASP A 486 -12.94 2.62 20.09
N ILE A 487 -12.65 1.99 18.95
CA ILE A 487 -13.28 2.34 17.67
C ILE A 487 -14.80 2.14 17.71
N GLU A 488 -15.27 1.01 18.25
CA GLU A 488 -16.70 0.78 18.41
C GLU A 488 -17.37 1.88 19.23
N ARG A 489 -16.74 2.29 20.34
CA ARG A 489 -17.24 3.36 21.20
C ARG A 489 -17.32 4.68 20.44
N ILE A 490 -16.26 5.05 19.72
CA ILE A 490 -16.21 6.28 18.91
C ILE A 490 -17.35 6.28 17.88
N TYR A 491 -17.46 5.22 17.06
CA TYR A 491 -18.50 5.15 16.04
C TYR A 491 -19.91 5.09 16.62
N LYS A 492 -20.16 4.31 17.68
CA LYS A 492 -21.51 4.21 18.27
C LYS A 492 -21.98 5.55 18.83
N ASN A 493 -21.09 6.29 19.51
CA ASN A 493 -21.40 7.63 20.01
C ASN A 493 -21.70 8.60 18.86
N ALA A 494 -20.85 8.60 17.83
CA ALA A 494 -21.02 9.47 16.67
C ALA A 494 -22.30 9.15 15.87
N ILE A 495 -22.62 7.86 15.67
CA ILE A 495 -23.85 7.42 15.01
C ILE A 495 -25.09 7.84 15.80
N ALA A 496 -25.05 7.80 17.13
CA ALA A 496 -26.16 8.28 17.95
C ALA A 496 -26.41 9.79 17.78
N ASN A 497 -25.33 10.58 17.62
CA ASN A 497 -25.39 12.03 17.43
C ASN A 497 -25.65 12.44 15.98
N SER A 498 -25.40 11.56 15.01
CA SER A 498 -25.52 11.84 13.58
C SER A 498 -26.10 10.63 12.83
N PRO A 499 -27.39 10.31 13.09
CA PRO A 499 -28.00 9.05 12.66
C PRO A 499 -28.07 8.88 11.13
N THR A 500 -28.06 9.99 10.38
CA THR A 500 -28.15 10.03 8.91
C THR A 500 -26.80 10.02 8.20
N SER A 501 -25.65 10.14 8.90
CA SER A 501 -24.34 10.13 8.24
C SER A 501 -24.01 8.73 7.72
N LEU A 502 -24.00 8.58 6.40
CA LEU A 502 -23.76 7.29 5.77
C LEU A 502 -22.30 6.85 5.84
N VAL A 503 -21.34 7.79 5.74
CA VAL A 503 -19.91 7.46 5.82
C VAL A 503 -19.53 6.93 7.20
N LEU A 504 -20.08 7.52 8.28
CA LEU A 504 -19.89 7.03 9.64
C LEU A 504 -20.27 5.55 9.76
N ARG A 505 -21.49 5.21 9.31
CA ARG A 505 -22.01 3.84 9.36
C ARG A 505 -21.23 2.90 8.46
N PHE A 506 -20.87 3.36 7.26
CA PHE A 506 -20.11 2.59 6.29
C PHE A 506 -18.72 2.21 6.82
N ASN A 507 -17.99 3.18 7.37
CA ASN A 507 -16.67 2.95 7.93
C ASN A 507 -16.75 2.07 9.20
N PHE A 508 -17.77 2.24 10.03
CA PHE A 508 -18.04 1.36 11.17
C PHE A 508 -18.26 -0.10 10.72
N ILE A 509 -19.16 -0.33 9.77
CA ILE A 509 -19.46 -1.65 9.20
C ILE A 509 -18.18 -2.29 8.66
N ARG A 510 -17.42 -1.58 7.82
CA ARG A 510 -16.19 -2.10 7.21
C ARG A 510 -15.15 -2.46 8.26
N THR A 511 -14.95 -1.60 9.24
CA THR A 511 -13.94 -1.82 10.28
C THR A 511 -14.25 -3.07 11.10
N LEU A 512 -15.51 -3.25 11.51
CA LEU A 512 -15.93 -4.45 12.24
C LEU A 512 -15.93 -5.72 11.37
N ILE A 513 -16.26 -5.61 10.08
CA ILE A 513 -16.23 -6.73 9.15
C ILE A 513 -14.82 -7.28 8.95
N HIS A 514 -13.83 -6.40 8.78
CA HIS A 514 -12.47 -6.81 8.44
C HIS A 514 -11.58 -7.10 9.66
N PHE A 515 -11.85 -6.48 10.81
CA PHE A 515 -10.99 -6.61 12.01
C PHE A 515 -11.70 -7.20 13.23
N GLY A 516 -13.03 -7.35 13.15
CA GLY A 516 -13.84 -7.83 14.26
C GLY A 516 -13.77 -9.33 14.46
N ASN A 517 -14.02 -9.74 15.69
CA ASN A 517 -14.34 -11.12 16.03
C ASN A 517 -15.75 -11.49 15.50
N PRO A 518 -16.16 -12.77 15.54
CA PRO A 518 -17.46 -13.19 15.01
C PRO A 518 -18.69 -12.44 15.58
N ILE A 519 -18.64 -11.99 16.83
CA ILE A 519 -19.72 -11.20 17.43
C ILE A 519 -19.79 -9.81 16.78
N GLN A 520 -18.66 -9.14 16.66
CA GLN A 520 -18.56 -7.81 16.02
C GLN A 520 -18.91 -7.89 14.53
N VAL A 521 -18.49 -8.93 13.82
CA VAL A 521 -18.90 -9.17 12.43
C VAL A 521 -20.42 -9.35 12.33
N SER A 522 -21.04 -10.11 13.24
CA SER A 522 -22.50 -10.24 13.27
C SER A 522 -23.20 -8.90 13.55
N GLN A 523 -22.63 -8.06 14.42
CA GLN A 523 -23.15 -6.70 14.65
C GLN A 523 -23.05 -5.84 13.39
N ALA A 524 -21.93 -5.91 12.68
CA ALA A 524 -21.73 -5.18 11.44
C ALA A 524 -22.69 -5.62 10.33
N ILE A 525 -22.99 -6.92 10.24
CA ILE A 525 -23.99 -7.46 9.31
C ILE A 525 -25.39 -6.93 9.64
N ASN A 526 -25.76 -6.87 10.93
CA ASN A 526 -27.03 -6.28 11.35
C ASN A 526 -27.10 -4.78 11.02
N ALA A 527 -26.04 -4.02 11.32
CA ALA A 527 -25.94 -2.61 10.97
C ALA A 527 -26.01 -2.38 9.45
N ALA A 528 -25.42 -3.26 8.65
CA ALA A 528 -25.52 -3.21 7.20
C ALA A 528 -26.96 -3.46 6.72
N MET A 529 -27.68 -4.40 7.31
CA MET A 529 -29.10 -4.62 7.00
C MET A 529 -29.98 -3.45 7.41
N GLU A 530 -29.72 -2.83 8.57
CA GLU A 530 -30.41 -1.61 9.00
C GLU A 530 -30.19 -0.47 8.00
N VAL A 531 -28.95 -0.25 7.55
CA VAL A 531 -28.63 0.78 6.56
C VAL A 531 -29.41 0.57 5.25
N LEU A 532 -29.51 -0.68 4.80
CA LEU A 532 -30.19 -1.02 3.55
C LEU A 532 -31.72 -1.12 3.67
N HIS A 533 -32.26 -1.08 4.89
CA HIS A 533 -33.71 -1.02 5.11
C HIS A 533 -34.26 0.39 4.87
N GLU A 534 -33.44 1.41 5.13
CA GLU A 534 -33.80 2.80 4.88
C GLU A 534 -33.73 3.16 3.39
N SER A 535 -34.55 4.15 3.01
CA SER A 535 -34.50 4.72 1.66
C SER A 535 -33.16 5.41 1.41
N PRO A 536 -32.58 5.35 0.20
CA PRO A 536 -31.38 6.13 -0.15
C PRO A 536 -31.51 7.64 0.14
N LYS A 537 -32.73 8.19 0.15
CA LYS A 537 -33.03 9.59 0.48
C LYS A 537 -32.93 9.94 1.97
N TYR A 538 -32.88 8.95 2.85
CA TYR A 538 -32.72 9.15 4.30
C TYR A 538 -31.27 9.55 4.65
N TRP A 539 -30.33 9.07 3.85
CA TRP A 539 -28.90 9.23 4.10
C TRP A 539 -28.40 10.60 3.66
N SER A 540 -27.48 11.16 4.46
CA SER A 540 -26.72 12.36 4.16
C SER A 540 -25.24 12.02 4.05
N ILE A 541 -24.53 12.72 3.17
CA ILE A 541 -23.09 12.56 3.00
C ILE A 541 -22.40 13.90 2.84
N ASN A 542 -21.26 14.07 3.50
CA ASN A 542 -20.36 15.17 3.20
C ASN A 542 -19.18 14.63 2.39
N CYS A 543 -18.87 15.26 1.25
CA CYS A 543 -17.84 14.78 0.33
C CYS A 543 -16.41 14.77 0.95
N LEU A 544 -16.19 15.46 2.08
CA LEU A 544 -14.94 15.46 2.84
C LEU A 544 -14.95 14.49 4.05
N GLU A 545 -16.04 13.75 4.29
CA GLU A 545 -16.04 12.60 5.19
C GLU A 545 -15.23 11.45 4.56
N ASP A 546 -14.06 11.15 5.13
CA ASP A 546 -13.06 10.26 4.54
C ASP A 546 -13.52 8.78 4.53
N VAL A 547 -13.44 8.10 3.38
CA VAL A 547 -13.83 6.67 3.21
C VAL A 547 -12.63 5.71 3.24
N PHE A 548 -11.60 6.11 4.00
CA PHE A 548 -10.25 5.56 4.02
C PHE A 548 -9.44 5.78 2.73
N PRO A 549 -8.09 5.61 2.77
CA PRO A 549 -7.26 5.60 1.57
C PRO A 549 -7.67 4.56 0.52
N TYR A 550 -7.41 4.86 -0.76
CA TYR A 550 -7.82 4.00 -1.88
C TYR A 550 -7.22 2.58 -1.88
N ASP A 551 -6.10 2.39 -1.17
CA ASP A 551 -5.40 1.11 -1.07
C ASP A 551 -5.90 0.23 0.08
N ILE A 552 -6.87 0.69 0.89
CA ILE A 552 -7.55 -0.15 1.87
C ILE A 552 -8.79 -0.82 1.24
N PHE A 553 -8.87 -2.15 1.32
CA PHE A 553 -10.04 -2.92 0.86
C PHE A 553 -10.51 -2.57 -0.56
N SER A 554 -9.58 -2.24 -1.47
CA SER A 554 -9.87 -1.77 -2.84
C SER A 554 -10.66 -2.77 -3.70
N ASN A 555 -10.79 -4.02 -3.27
CA ASN A 555 -11.65 -5.04 -3.90
C ASN A 555 -13.13 -4.97 -3.48
N TYR A 556 -13.47 -4.16 -2.49
CA TYR A 556 -14.82 -4.08 -1.89
C TYR A 556 -15.48 -2.71 -2.08
N PHE A 557 -14.77 -1.74 -2.64
CA PHE A 557 -15.27 -0.37 -2.80
C PHE A 557 -14.67 0.30 -4.05
N ASN A 558 -15.52 0.97 -4.83
CA ASN A 558 -15.14 1.66 -6.04
C ASN A 558 -14.55 3.05 -5.73
N TYR A 559 -13.32 3.06 -5.23
CA TYR A 559 -12.59 4.29 -4.89
C TYR A 559 -12.42 5.24 -6.08
N ARG A 560 -12.31 4.70 -7.30
CA ARG A 560 -12.10 5.52 -8.49
C ARG A 560 -13.31 6.41 -8.74
N ASP A 561 -14.48 5.80 -8.90
CA ASP A 561 -15.71 6.56 -9.17
C ASP A 561 -16.11 7.42 -7.97
N TYR A 562 -15.81 6.98 -6.74
CA TYR A 562 -16.09 7.75 -5.53
C TYR A 562 -15.25 9.03 -5.45
N PHE A 563 -13.93 8.96 -5.64
CA PHE A 563 -13.08 10.16 -5.57
C PHE A 563 -13.26 11.09 -6.77
N ASP A 564 -13.57 10.57 -7.95
CA ASP A 564 -13.96 11.41 -9.10
C ASP A 564 -15.25 12.17 -8.80
N CYS A 565 -16.23 11.51 -8.16
CA CYS A 565 -17.47 12.16 -7.71
C CYS A 565 -17.22 13.19 -6.59
N VAL A 566 -16.28 12.95 -5.67
CA VAL A 566 -15.86 13.95 -4.67
C VAL A 566 -15.22 15.16 -5.34
N LEU A 567 -14.32 14.97 -6.31
CA LEU A 567 -13.70 16.06 -7.06
C LEU A 567 -14.74 16.90 -7.82
N GLU A 568 -15.70 16.24 -8.47
CA GLU A 568 -16.84 16.91 -9.13
C GLU A 568 -17.68 17.70 -8.12
N SER A 569 -17.95 17.14 -6.93
CA SER A 569 -18.69 17.83 -5.86
C SER A 569 -17.96 19.08 -5.32
N LEU A 570 -16.63 19.08 -5.34
CA LEU A 570 -15.82 20.21 -4.86
C LEU A 570 -15.65 21.30 -5.91
N THR A 571 -15.90 20.99 -7.19
CA THR A 571 -15.72 21.91 -8.33
C THR A 571 -17.03 22.35 -8.96
N SER A 572 -18.16 21.84 -8.49
CA SER A 572 -19.50 22.18 -8.96
C SER A 572 -20.49 22.26 -7.80
N ASP A 573 -21.48 23.15 -7.90
CA ASP A 573 -22.54 23.30 -6.89
C ASP A 573 -23.68 22.25 -7.06
N ASP A 574 -23.41 21.10 -7.70
CA ASP A 574 -24.45 20.15 -8.12
C ASP A 574 -24.75 19.06 -7.08
N THR A 575 -26.00 19.03 -6.60
CA THR A 575 -26.56 17.98 -5.72
C THR A 575 -26.61 16.58 -6.34
N VAL A 576 -26.44 16.44 -7.66
CA VAL A 576 -26.38 15.12 -8.34
C VAL A 576 -25.28 14.25 -7.76
N GLN A 577 -24.17 14.84 -7.33
CA GLN A 577 -23.02 14.09 -6.85
C GLN A 577 -23.23 13.41 -5.51
N GLU A 578 -23.95 14.06 -4.58
CA GLU A 578 -24.32 13.45 -3.29
C GLU A 578 -25.07 12.12 -3.49
N LYS A 579 -26.03 12.07 -4.42
CA LYS A 579 -26.77 10.83 -4.74
C LYS A 579 -25.85 9.72 -5.23
N LYS A 580 -24.89 10.06 -6.09
CA LYS A 580 -23.92 9.10 -6.63
C LYS A 580 -22.99 8.57 -5.55
N LEU A 581 -22.49 9.43 -4.64
CA LEU A 581 -21.69 9.00 -3.48
C LEU A 581 -22.47 8.03 -2.58
N ILE A 582 -23.75 8.33 -2.30
CA ILE A 582 -24.65 7.43 -1.54
C ILE A 582 -24.78 6.07 -2.25
N GLN A 583 -25.06 6.07 -3.56
CA GLN A 583 -25.22 4.84 -4.35
C GLN A 583 -23.97 3.94 -4.30
N ILE A 584 -22.78 4.51 -4.47
CA ILE A 584 -21.52 3.76 -4.43
C ILE A 584 -21.30 3.10 -3.06
N ILE A 585 -21.61 3.82 -1.96
CA ILE A 585 -21.54 3.24 -0.61
C ILE A 585 -22.57 2.12 -0.42
N LEU A 586 -23.83 2.33 -0.81
CA LEU A 586 -24.88 1.31 -0.69
C LEU A 586 -24.55 0.06 -1.51
N ALA A 587 -23.94 0.23 -2.70
CA ALA A 587 -23.45 -0.88 -3.52
C ALA A 587 -22.43 -1.74 -2.75
N SER A 588 -21.48 -1.09 -2.07
CA SER A 588 -20.48 -1.77 -1.26
C SER A 588 -21.08 -2.48 -0.05
N ILE A 589 -22.06 -1.88 0.63
CA ILE A 589 -22.75 -2.53 1.77
C ILE A 589 -23.53 -3.77 1.29
N HIS A 590 -24.24 -3.66 0.16
CA HIS A 590 -24.85 -4.83 -0.49
C HIS A 590 -23.81 -5.90 -0.83
N TYR A 591 -22.65 -5.49 -1.37
CA TYR A 591 -21.58 -6.43 -1.70
C TYR A 591 -21.05 -7.18 -0.47
N TYR A 592 -20.83 -6.48 0.65
CA TYR A 592 -20.47 -7.11 1.93
C TYR A 592 -21.53 -8.12 2.38
N LEU A 593 -22.82 -7.76 2.37
CA LEU A 593 -23.88 -8.69 2.71
C LEU A 593 -23.90 -9.91 1.78
N GLY A 594 -23.75 -9.72 0.48
CA GLY A 594 -23.65 -10.82 -0.49
C GLY A 594 -22.50 -11.76 -0.17
N PHE A 595 -21.33 -11.21 0.15
CA PHE A 595 -20.14 -11.97 0.50
C PHE A 595 -20.33 -12.79 1.79
N TYR A 596 -20.89 -12.22 2.85
CA TYR A 596 -21.03 -12.90 4.14
C TYR A 596 -22.24 -13.83 4.22
N THR A 597 -23.39 -13.41 3.67
CA THR A 597 -24.62 -14.21 3.70
C THR A 597 -24.69 -15.24 2.57
N GLN A 598 -23.80 -15.12 1.58
CA GLN A 598 -23.80 -15.95 0.38
C GLN A 598 -25.12 -15.84 -0.41
N ASN A 599 -25.84 -14.72 -0.26
CA ASN A 599 -27.12 -14.49 -0.92
C ASN A 599 -26.93 -13.68 -2.21
N SER A 600 -27.25 -14.31 -3.33
CA SER A 600 -27.20 -13.75 -4.68
C SER A 600 -27.94 -12.43 -4.87
N LYS A 601 -29.04 -12.20 -4.12
CA LYS A 601 -29.84 -10.97 -4.23
C LYS A 601 -29.02 -9.72 -3.89
N TYR A 602 -28.14 -9.83 -2.90
CA TYR A 602 -27.29 -8.71 -2.49
C TYR A 602 -26.17 -8.43 -3.49
N PHE A 603 -25.60 -9.48 -4.11
CA PHE A 603 -24.65 -9.27 -5.20
C PHE A 603 -25.29 -8.58 -6.41
N LEU A 604 -26.53 -8.96 -6.76
CA LEU A 604 -27.28 -8.29 -7.83
C LEU A 604 -27.57 -6.82 -7.48
N ALA A 605 -28.02 -6.54 -6.26
CA ALA A 605 -28.24 -5.16 -5.81
C ALA A 605 -26.95 -4.33 -5.85
N ALA A 606 -25.80 -4.90 -5.45
CA ALA A 606 -24.51 -4.21 -5.57
C ALA A 606 -24.18 -3.82 -7.01
N ILE A 607 -24.45 -4.71 -7.98
CA ILE A 607 -24.26 -4.44 -9.41
C ILE A 607 -25.26 -3.40 -9.93
N GLU A 608 -26.49 -3.40 -9.43
CA GLU A 608 -27.51 -2.41 -9.83
C GLU A 608 -27.17 -1.01 -9.35
N PHE A 609 -26.62 -0.86 -8.14
CA PHE A 609 -26.18 0.42 -7.61
C PHE A 609 -24.85 0.91 -8.21
N ASP A 610 -23.93 0.01 -8.55
CA ASP A 610 -22.60 0.33 -9.09
C ASP A 610 -22.21 -0.67 -10.20
N PRO A 611 -22.77 -0.52 -11.41
CA PRO A 611 -22.55 -1.46 -12.51
C PRO A 611 -21.15 -1.36 -13.12
N SER A 612 -20.47 -0.22 -12.99
CA SER A 612 -19.11 -0.01 -13.52
C SER A 612 -18.11 -0.88 -12.76
N PHE A 613 -18.31 -1.10 -11.45
CA PHE A 613 -17.35 -1.84 -10.63
C PHE A 613 -17.31 -3.35 -10.93
N ALA A 614 -16.31 -3.75 -11.72
CA ALA A 614 -16.14 -5.11 -12.25
C ALA A 614 -16.06 -6.20 -11.16
N LYS A 615 -15.58 -5.88 -9.96
CA LYS A 615 -15.47 -6.81 -8.82
C LYS A 615 -16.82 -7.38 -8.40
N TYR A 616 -17.87 -6.55 -8.35
CA TYR A 616 -19.20 -7.00 -7.92
C TYR A 616 -19.78 -8.01 -8.91
N ARG A 617 -19.65 -7.72 -10.21
CA ARG A 617 -20.04 -8.61 -11.31
C ARG A 617 -19.29 -9.95 -11.26
N LEU A 618 -17.97 -9.94 -11.08
CA LEU A 618 -17.17 -11.17 -11.03
C LEU A 618 -17.56 -12.05 -9.83
N SER A 619 -17.73 -11.45 -8.65
CA SER A 619 -18.10 -12.19 -7.44
C SER A 619 -19.51 -12.79 -7.53
N TYR A 620 -20.46 -12.07 -8.14
CA TYR A 620 -21.79 -12.62 -8.45
C TYR A 620 -21.68 -13.87 -9.34
N ILE A 621 -20.91 -13.77 -10.43
CA ILE A 621 -20.70 -14.89 -11.35
C ILE A 621 -20.09 -16.09 -10.60
N LYS A 622 -19.00 -15.89 -9.85
CA LYS A 622 -18.38 -16.94 -9.04
C LYS A 622 -19.37 -17.58 -8.07
N LYS A 623 -20.27 -16.79 -7.50
CA LYS A 623 -21.29 -17.30 -6.58
C LYS A 623 -22.31 -18.19 -7.27
N GLU A 624 -22.78 -17.82 -8.45
CA GLU A 624 -23.73 -18.63 -9.21
C GLU A 624 -23.11 -19.93 -9.71
N PHE A 625 -21.82 -19.92 -10.11
CA PHE A 625 -21.12 -21.13 -10.54
C PHE A 625 -21.02 -22.22 -9.46
N GLN A 626 -21.03 -21.87 -8.17
CA GLN A 626 -21.00 -22.85 -7.08
C GLN A 626 -22.26 -23.71 -6.97
N LYS A 627 -23.33 -23.39 -7.72
CA LYS A 627 -24.63 -24.10 -7.66
C LYS A 627 -24.79 -25.18 -8.75
N ASP A 628 -23.70 -25.78 -9.24
CA ASP A 628 -23.69 -26.71 -10.40
C ASP A 628 -24.35 -26.10 -11.64
N PHE A 629 -23.90 -24.91 -12.01
CA PHE A 629 -24.56 -24.05 -12.98
C PHE A 629 -24.14 -24.34 -14.44
N ASP A 630 -25.10 -24.66 -15.32
CA ASP A 630 -24.86 -24.76 -16.77
C ASP A 630 -24.93 -23.38 -17.44
N LEU A 631 -23.77 -22.85 -17.86
CA LEU A 631 -23.64 -21.60 -18.62
C LEU A 631 -24.53 -21.54 -19.87
N LYS A 632 -24.90 -22.68 -20.46
CA LYS A 632 -25.79 -22.70 -21.63
C LYS A 632 -27.19 -22.19 -21.31
N GLN A 633 -27.63 -22.36 -20.07
CA GLN A 633 -29.00 -22.01 -19.66
C GLN A 633 -29.13 -20.57 -19.16
N ASN A 634 -28.02 -19.86 -18.89
CA ASN A 634 -28.05 -18.48 -18.37
C ASN A 634 -27.25 -17.52 -19.22
N ILE A 635 -27.93 -17.06 -20.27
CA ILE A 635 -27.43 -16.05 -21.20
C ILE A 635 -26.92 -14.81 -20.45
N ARG A 636 -27.59 -14.38 -19.37
CA ARG A 636 -27.18 -13.19 -18.59
C ARG A 636 -25.79 -13.37 -17.96
N LEU A 637 -25.52 -14.48 -17.28
CA LEU A 637 -24.21 -14.75 -16.68
C LEU A 637 -23.12 -14.91 -17.73
N LYS A 638 -23.43 -15.57 -18.85
CA LYS A 638 -22.51 -15.70 -19.98
C LYS A 638 -22.15 -14.33 -20.56
N THR A 639 -23.13 -13.48 -20.84
CA THR A 639 -22.90 -12.12 -21.35
C THR A 639 -22.08 -11.28 -20.37
N MET A 640 -22.38 -11.36 -19.07
CA MET A 640 -21.62 -10.65 -18.05
C MET A 640 -20.17 -11.14 -17.95
N LEU A 641 -19.93 -12.45 -18.01
CA LEU A 641 -18.58 -13.03 -17.96
C LEU A 641 -17.76 -12.65 -19.21
N ILE A 642 -18.38 -12.68 -20.40
CA ILE A 642 -17.76 -12.20 -21.63
C ILE A 642 -17.43 -10.72 -21.51
N SER A 643 -18.37 -9.90 -21.02
CA SER A 643 -18.13 -8.48 -20.78
C SER A 643 -16.98 -8.26 -19.79
N LEU A 644 -16.83 -9.05 -18.73
CA LEU A 644 -15.70 -8.90 -17.80
C LEU A 644 -14.37 -9.32 -18.41
N SER A 645 -14.36 -10.30 -19.31
CA SER A 645 -13.15 -10.71 -20.04
C SER A 645 -12.64 -9.63 -21.01
N LYS A 646 -13.47 -8.64 -21.31
CA LYS A 646 -13.13 -7.50 -22.15
C LYS A 646 -13.06 -6.25 -21.26
N ASP A 647 -11.96 -5.51 -21.33
CA ASP A 647 -12.00 -4.09 -20.93
C ASP A 647 -12.28 -3.80 -19.44
N THR A 648 -11.99 -4.75 -18.53
CA THR A 648 -12.17 -4.55 -17.08
C THR A 648 -10.95 -5.00 -16.28
N THR A 649 -10.81 -4.57 -15.02
CA THR A 649 -9.75 -5.04 -14.11
C THR A 649 -9.79 -6.53 -13.80
N GLU A 650 -10.93 -7.18 -14.06
CA GLU A 650 -11.15 -8.59 -13.78
C GLU A 650 -10.92 -9.50 -14.99
N PHE A 651 -10.46 -8.96 -16.11
CA PHE A 651 -10.36 -9.71 -17.36
C PHE A 651 -9.57 -11.02 -17.21
N LEU A 652 -8.43 -11.02 -16.50
CA LEU A 652 -7.62 -12.21 -16.25
C LEU A 652 -8.40 -13.30 -15.48
N GLN A 653 -9.16 -12.90 -14.45
CA GLN A 653 -9.95 -13.84 -13.66
C GLN A 653 -11.16 -14.34 -14.45
N ALA A 654 -11.79 -13.48 -15.25
CA ALA A 654 -12.87 -13.86 -16.15
C ALA A 654 -12.39 -14.87 -17.20
N TYR A 655 -11.24 -14.64 -17.83
CA TYR A 655 -10.63 -15.59 -18.77
C TYR A 655 -10.33 -16.93 -18.12
N LYS A 656 -9.76 -16.94 -16.92
CA LYS A 656 -9.52 -18.18 -16.17
C LYS A 656 -10.82 -18.99 -15.97
N ILE A 657 -11.92 -18.34 -15.59
CA ILE A 657 -13.23 -19.00 -15.43
C ILE A 657 -13.72 -19.54 -16.78
N ILE A 658 -13.62 -18.76 -17.86
CA ILE A 658 -14.00 -19.21 -19.21
C ILE A 658 -13.19 -20.45 -19.61
N HIS A 659 -11.89 -20.47 -19.33
CA HIS A 659 -11.00 -21.60 -19.61
C HIS A 659 -11.38 -22.88 -18.86
N GLU A 660 -11.61 -22.75 -17.54
CA GLU A 660 -11.95 -23.89 -16.70
C GLU A 660 -13.28 -24.51 -17.15
N GLN A 661 -14.24 -23.67 -17.54
CA GLN A 661 -15.55 -24.10 -18.07
C GLN A 661 -15.47 -24.71 -19.47
N ALA A 662 -14.52 -24.25 -20.27
CA ALA A 662 -14.22 -24.82 -21.57
C ALA A 662 -13.67 -26.24 -21.47
N LEU A 663 -12.68 -26.44 -20.59
CA LEU A 663 -12.04 -27.74 -20.39
C LEU A 663 -13.00 -28.79 -19.81
N SER A 664 -13.94 -28.35 -18.96
CA SER A 664 -14.97 -29.25 -18.41
C SER A 664 -16.03 -29.65 -19.45
N ASN A 665 -16.30 -28.80 -20.45
CA ASN A 665 -17.34 -29.02 -21.46
C ASN A 665 -16.78 -29.55 -22.80
N LYS A 666 -16.52 -30.86 -22.88
CA LYS A 666 -15.89 -31.57 -24.03
C LYS A 666 -16.53 -31.40 -25.42
N LYS A 667 -17.68 -30.75 -25.60
CA LYS A 667 -18.38 -30.68 -26.91
C LYS A 667 -19.00 -29.32 -27.30
N GLY A 668 -18.96 -28.29 -26.46
CA GLY A 668 -19.76 -27.06 -26.71
C GLY A 668 -19.02 -25.73 -26.74
N MET A 669 -17.85 -25.62 -26.09
CA MET A 669 -17.12 -24.35 -25.98
C MET A 669 -15.87 -24.25 -26.86
N SER A 670 -15.41 -25.33 -27.49
CA SER A 670 -14.16 -25.31 -28.28
C SER A 670 -14.22 -24.31 -29.44
N GLN A 671 -15.31 -24.31 -30.21
CA GLN A 671 -15.50 -23.38 -31.34
C GLN A 671 -15.49 -21.89 -30.92
N PHE A 672 -15.81 -21.57 -29.67
CA PHE A 672 -15.81 -20.20 -29.16
C PHE A 672 -14.43 -19.78 -28.61
N LEU A 673 -13.66 -20.71 -28.06
CA LEU A 673 -12.31 -20.43 -27.55
C LEU A 673 -11.30 -20.21 -28.68
N ASP A 674 -11.45 -20.96 -29.77
CA ASP A 674 -10.38 -21.15 -30.74
C ASP A 674 -10.05 -19.91 -31.58
N ALA A 675 -10.98 -18.94 -31.72
CA ALA A 675 -10.76 -17.73 -32.52
C ALA A 675 -10.46 -16.46 -31.70
N GLU A 676 -11.22 -16.16 -30.65
CA GLU A 676 -11.05 -14.90 -29.88
C GLU A 676 -10.13 -15.02 -28.67
N ILE A 677 -10.03 -16.21 -28.06
CA ILE A 677 -9.48 -16.34 -26.70
C ILE A 677 -8.11 -17.03 -26.68
N GLN A 678 -7.84 -17.96 -27.61
CA GLN A 678 -6.54 -18.63 -27.70
C GLN A 678 -5.33 -17.68 -27.74
N PRO A 679 -5.33 -16.59 -28.54
CA PRO A 679 -4.19 -15.66 -28.55
C PRO A 679 -3.94 -15.02 -27.19
N ILE A 680 -5.01 -14.72 -26.45
CA ILE A 680 -4.93 -14.11 -25.13
C ILE A 680 -4.37 -15.11 -24.11
N PHE A 681 -4.77 -16.39 -24.18
CA PHE A 681 -4.26 -17.42 -23.25
C PHE A 681 -2.76 -17.63 -23.38
N ALA A 682 -2.22 -17.62 -24.60
CA ALA A 682 -0.78 -17.71 -24.82
C ALA A 682 -0.07 -16.53 -24.12
N SER A 683 -0.53 -15.29 -24.36
CA SER A 683 0.06 -14.09 -23.77
C SER A 683 -0.15 -13.94 -22.25
N ILE A 684 -1.20 -14.55 -21.68
CA ILE A 684 -1.46 -14.52 -20.22
C ILE A 684 -0.40 -15.32 -19.46
N GLN A 685 0.17 -16.38 -20.05
CA GLN A 685 1.25 -17.14 -19.41
C GLN A 685 2.49 -16.28 -19.15
N ASP A 686 2.65 -15.20 -19.92
CA ASP A 686 3.74 -14.24 -19.82
C ASP A 686 3.49 -13.09 -18.82
N ILE A 687 2.34 -13.09 -18.14
CA ILE A 687 2.08 -12.13 -17.05
C ILE A 687 2.69 -12.68 -15.76
N GLU A 688 3.90 -12.22 -15.47
CA GLU A 688 4.58 -12.52 -14.22
C GLU A 688 3.95 -11.68 -13.10
N THR A 689 3.41 -12.37 -12.09
CA THR A 689 3.10 -11.68 -10.84
C THR A 689 4.41 -11.56 -10.08
N ALA A 690 4.94 -10.34 -9.95
CA ALA A 690 6.11 -10.13 -9.11
C ALA A 690 5.81 -10.71 -7.73
N SER A 691 6.65 -11.63 -7.27
CA SER A 691 6.64 -12.14 -5.91
C SER A 691 7.06 -11.01 -4.99
N VAL A 692 6.16 -10.06 -4.75
CA VAL A 692 6.35 -9.07 -3.70
C VAL A 692 6.28 -9.87 -2.41
N ASP A 693 7.41 -10.04 -1.74
CA ASP A 693 7.60 -10.67 -0.41
C ASP A 693 6.73 -10.03 0.70
N LEU A 694 5.82 -9.11 0.37
CA LEU A 694 4.71 -8.73 1.21
C LEU A 694 3.66 -9.84 1.17
N LEU A 695 3.81 -10.78 2.11
CA LEU A 695 2.75 -11.59 2.71
C LEU A 695 1.37 -10.96 2.47
N ARG A 696 0.71 -11.33 1.37
CA ARG A 696 -0.74 -11.29 1.25
C ARG A 696 -1.22 -12.66 1.71
N PRO A 697 -1.43 -12.91 3.02
CA PRO A 697 -2.40 -13.93 3.35
C PRO A 697 -3.70 -13.40 2.76
N SER A 698 -4.24 -14.13 1.79
CA SER A 698 -5.57 -13.90 1.24
C SER A 698 -6.57 -13.85 2.40
N ILE A 699 -6.87 -12.64 2.90
CA ILE A 699 -7.85 -12.39 3.98
C ILE A 699 -9.23 -12.94 3.58
N ALA A 700 -9.47 -13.12 2.27
CA ALA A 700 -10.67 -13.76 1.73
C ALA A 700 -10.93 -15.18 2.27
N ILE A 701 -9.96 -15.86 2.89
CA ILE A 701 -10.11 -17.27 3.27
C ILE A 701 -10.51 -17.46 4.76
N VAL A 702 -10.53 -16.40 5.59
CA VAL A 702 -10.80 -16.53 7.05
C VAL A 702 -12.27 -16.24 7.44
N LEU A 703 -13.12 -15.81 6.52
CA LEU A 703 -14.35 -15.07 6.87
C LEU A 703 -15.63 -15.91 7.07
N ASN A 704 -15.54 -17.24 7.19
CA ASN A 704 -16.69 -18.08 7.57
C ASN A 704 -16.43 -18.80 8.91
N PRO A 705 -16.99 -18.31 10.04
CA PRO A 705 -16.84 -18.95 11.36
C PRO A 705 -17.32 -20.41 11.38
N LEU A 706 -18.25 -20.81 10.50
CA LEU A 706 -18.78 -22.17 10.43
C LEU A 706 -17.80 -23.17 9.79
N LYS A 707 -16.73 -22.71 9.14
CA LYS A 707 -15.67 -23.55 8.56
C LYS A 707 -14.34 -23.50 9.31
N TYR A 708 -14.28 -22.77 10.43
CA TYR A 708 -13.03 -22.42 11.11
C TYR A 708 -12.17 -23.64 11.54
N ARG A 709 -12.78 -24.80 11.84
CA ARG A 709 -12.07 -26.01 12.30
C ARG A 709 -11.48 -26.86 11.17
N GLU A 710 -12.23 -27.14 10.11
CA GLU A 710 -11.70 -27.77 8.87
C GLU A 710 -10.64 -26.87 8.21
N PHE A 711 -10.84 -25.56 8.34
CA PHE A 711 -9.94 -24.56 7.81
C PHE A 711 -8.64 -24.41 8.62
N THR A 712 -8.66 -24.49 9.95
CA THR A 712 -7.43 -24.43 10.77
C THR A 712 -6.53 -25.63 10.55
N GLN A 713 -7.08 -26.83 10.32
CA GLN A 713 -6.28 -27.99 9.90
C GLN A 713 -5.65 -27.78 8.51
N THR A 714 -6.41 -27.25 7.55
CA THR A 714 -5.92 -26.96 6.20
C THR A 714 -4.88 -25.83 6.21
N LEU A 715 -5.09 -24.79 7.01
CA LEU A 715 -4.18 -23.64 7.14
C LEU A 715 -2.91 -24.03 7.89
N LEU A 716 -3.01 -24.83 8.96
CA LEU A 716 -1.85 -25.40 9.65
C LEU A 716 -1.06 -26.31 8.70
N SER A 717 -1.74 -27.15 7.91
CA SER A 717 -1.09 -27.99 6.90
C SER A 717 -0.40 -27.15 5.82
N THR A 718 -1.06 -26.10 5.33
CA THR A 718 -0.52 -25.18 4.32
C THR A 718 0.66 -24.37 4.86
N TYR A 719 0.59 -23.93 6.12
CA TYR A 719 1.67 -23.20 6.78
C TYR A 719 2.87 -24.11 7.08
N ILE A 720 2.63 -25.36 7.48
CA ILE A 720 3.67 -26.39 7.61
C ILE A 720 4.32 -26.66 6.25
N LEU A 721 3.53 -26.77 5.17
CA LEU A 721 4.06 -26.93 3.80
C LEU A 721 4.87 -25.71 3.37
N TYR A 722 4.41 -24.49 3.66
CA TYR A 722 5.15 -23.26 3.40
C TYR A 722 6.48 -23.20 4.15
N ILE A 723 6.49 -23.55 5.45
CA ILE A 723 7.73 -23.63 6.25
C ILE A 723 8.64 -24.71 5.66
N ARG A 724 8.10 -25.88 5.29
CA ARG A 724 8.86 -26.96 4.65
C ARG A 724 9.50 -26.50 3.34
N ASP A 725 8.75 -25.83 2.48
CA ASP A 725 9.21 -25.40 1.16
C ASP A 725 10.18 -24.22 1.28
N SER A 726 9.98 -23.32 2.25
CA SER A 726 10.93 -22.26 2.60
C SER A 726 12.25 -22.84 3.10
N ILE A 727 12.21 -23.78 4.05
CA ILE A 727 13.40 -24.49 4.55
C ILE A 727 14.08 -25.25 3.41
N THR A 728 13.32 -25.93 2.56
CA THR A 728 13.84 -26.65 1.40
C THR A 728 14.50 -25.70 0.40
N SER A 729 13.92 -24.53 0.14
CA SER A 729 14.49 -23.47 -0.69
C SER A 729 15.80 -22.94 -0.09
N TYR A 730 15.84 -22.66 1.22
CA TYR A 730 17.07 -22.25 1.91
C TYR A 730 18.15 -23.32 1.86
N VAL A 731 17.78 -24.60 2.05
CA VAL A 731 18.71 -25.73 1.95
C VAL A 731 19.20 -25.90 0.51
N ARG A 732 18.34 -25.72 -0.51
CA ARG A 732 18.73 -25.74 -1.92
C ARG A 732 19.68 -24.60 -2.26
N LYS A 733 19.41 -23.37 -1.81
CA LYS A 733 20.32 -22.22 -1.97
C LYS A 733 21.66 -22.48 -1.27
N PHE A 734 21.63 -23.06 -0.07
CA PHE A 734 22.84 -23.47 0.65
C PHE A 734 23.62 -24.56 -0.09
N ILE A 735 22.95 -25.56 -0.66
CA ILE A 735 23.57 -26.62 -1.46
C ILE A 735 24.13 -26.08 -2.78
N SER A 736 23.38 -25.23 -3.48
CA SER A 736 23.83 -24.55 -4.71
C SER A 736 25.09 -23.72 -4.45
N TYR A 737 25.13 -23.01 -3.33
CA TYR A 737 26.28 -22.24 -2.87
C TYR A 737 27.49 -23.13 -2.51
N VAL A 738 27.26 -24.33 -1.98
CA VAL A 738 28.30 -25.32 -1.65
C VAL A 738 28.87 -26.00 -2.93
N LEU A 739 28.11 -26.04 -4.02
CA LEU A 739 28.42 -26.77 -5.25
C LEU A 739 28.93 -25.89 -6.41
N ASP A 740 29.19 -24.62 -6.17
CA ASP A 740 29.96 -23.69 -7.03
C ASP A 740 29.40 -23.51 -8.46
N ILE A 741 28.23 -22.87 -8.57
CA ILE A 741 27.72 -22.24 -9.80
C ILE A 741 27.67 -20.73 -9.56
N PRO A 742 28.18 -19.87 -10.48
CA PRO A 742 28.46 -18.47 -10.16
C PRO A 742 27.22 -17.58 -10.25
N GLU A 743 27.03 -16.71 -9.26
CA GLU A 743 26.11 -15.56 -9.33
C GLU A 743 26.78 -14.33 -8.74
N HIS A 744 26.74 -13.24 -9.49
CA HIS A 744 27.53 -12.01 -9.41
C HIS A 744 27.12 -11.07 -8.25
N ASP A 745 26.39 -11.55 -7.23
CA ASP A 745 25.75 -10.70 -6.22
C ASP A 745 26.09 -11.09 -4.76
N ILE A 746 27.35 -10.90 -4.35
CA ILE A 746 27.71 -10.98 -2.92
C ILE A 746 28.45 -9.73 -2.47
N TYR A 747 27.71 -8.62 -2.31
CA TYR A 747 28.12 -7.51 -1.43
C TYR A 747 26.89 -7.02 -0.66
N PRO A 748 26.82 -7.30 0.65
CA PRO A 748 26.81 -6.17 1.59
C PRO A 748 27.54 -6.41 2.93
N PHE A 749 28.45 -7.38 3.04
CA PHE A 749 29.13 -7.66 4.32
C PHE A 749 30.64 -7.36 4.36
N ALA A 750 31.22 -6.80 3.30
CA ALA A 750 32.55 -6.22 3.42
C ALA A 750 32.44 -4.91 4.23
N PRO A 751 33.39 -4.61 5.13
CA PRO A 751 33.42 -3.31 5.79
C PRO A 751 33.47 -2.22 4.72
N ALA A 752 32.60 -1.21 4.84
CA ALA A 752 32.77 0.03 4.08
C ALA A 752 34.21 0.51 4.31
N GLN A 753 34.84 1.07 3.28
CA GLN A 753 36.25 1.49 3.31
C GLN A 753 36.60 2.40 4.51
N ASN A 754 35.59 2.98 5.17
CA ASN A 754 35.71 3.98 6.24
C ASN A 754 35.25 3.49 7.62
N THR A 755 35.19 2.18 7.89
CA THR A 755 34.76 1.66 9.21
C THR A 755 35.72 2.13 10.33
N THR A 756 35.20 2.76 11.39
CA THR A 756 36.03 3.35 12.44
C THR A 756 36.61 2.30 13.40
N LEU A 757 37.71 2.64 14.08
CA LEU A 757 38.38 1.74 15.05
C LEU A 757 37.46 1.37 16.22
N GLU A 758 36.60 2.29 16.67
CA GLU A 758 35.64 2.04 17.76
C GLU A 758 34.51 1.10 17.35
N GLU A 759 33.97 1.22 16.13
CA GLU A 759 32.99 0.27 15.58
C GLU A 759 33.60 -1.13 15.42
N LEU A 760 34.86 -1.22 14.99
CA LEU A 760 35.57 -2.48 14.89
C LEU A 760 35.77 -3.11 16.27
N GLN A 761 36.13 -2.30 17.27
CA GLN A 761 36.33 -2.75 18.65
C GLN A 761 35.02 -3.17 19.33
N GLU A 762 33.90 -2.50 19.08
CA GLU A 762 32.58 -2.90 19.57
C GLU A 762 32.14 -4.24 18.96
N ARG A 763 32.34 -4.43 17.65
CA ARG A 763 32.07 -5.71 16.98
C ARG A 763 32.95 -6.83 17.53
N ILE A 764 34.23 -6.56 17.80
CA ILE A 764 35.14 -7.51 18.44
C ILE A 764 34.70 -7.82 19.88
N ARG A 765 34.22 -6.84 20.65
CA ARG A 765 33.64 -7.07 21.99
C ARG A 765 32.37 -7.92 21.92
N ALA A 766 31.49 -7.65 20.95
CA ALA A 766 30.30 -8.45 20.69
C ALA A 766 30.62 -9.88 20.22
N MET A 767 31.74 -10.07 19.51
CA MET A 767 32.23 -11.40 19.13
C MET A 767 32.91 -12.13 20.30
N LYS A 768 33.65 -11.41 21.16
CA LYS A 768 34.33 -11.95 22.36
C LYS A 768 33.35 -12.57 23.37
N SER A 769 32.12 -12.05 23.48
CA SER A 769 31.07 -12.67 24.31
C SER A 769 30.56 -14.02 23.76
N SER A 770 30.88 -14.36 22.50
CA SER A 770 30.55 -15.64 21.86
C SER A 770 31.81 -16.50 21.61
N LYS A 771 32.22 -17.28 22.63
CA LYS A 771 33.24 -18.35 22.55
C LYS A 771 34.57 -17.96 21.85
N PHE A 772 35.32 -17.08 22.52
CA PHE A 772 36.73 -16.72 22.26
C PHE A 772 37.67 -17.90 21.95
N LEU A 773 37.45 -19.06 22.56
CA LEU A 773 38.28 -20.26 22.43
C LEU A 773 38.34 -20.85 21.00
N TYR A 774 37.37 -20.53 20.14
CA TYR A 774 37.30 -21.10 18.79
C TYR A 774 38.04 -20.24 17.76
N LEU A 775 38.08 -18.92 17.96
CA LEU A 775 38.78 -17.97 17.09
C LEU A 775 40.29 -18.03 17.31
N SER A 776 40.75 -18.12 18.57
CA SER A 776 42.19 -18.24 18.88
C SER A 776 42.81 -19.48 18.24
N ARG A 777 42.12 -20.63 18.33
CA ARG A 777 42.54 -21.89 17.68
C ARG A 777 42.50 -21.86 16.15
N PHE A 778 41.54 -21.14 15.56
CA PHE A 778 41.45 -21.04 14.09
C PHE A 778 42.51 -20.08 13.51
N LEU A 779 43.02 -19.17 14.34
CA LEU A 779 44.00 -18.15 13.96
C LEU A 779 45.44 -18.51 14.34
N GLY A 780 45.66 -19.66 14.98
CA GLY A 780 46.98 -20.08 15.47
C GLY A 780 47.54 -19.13 16.55
N TRP A 781 46.67 -18.45 17.28
CA TRP A 781 47.06 -17.53 18.34
C TRP A 781 47.10 -18.26 19.67
N ASP A 782 48.29 -18.72 20.04
CA ASP A 782 48.51 -19.48 21.28
C ASP A 782 48.70 -18.57 22.52
N ASN A 783 48.83 -17.24 22.35
CA ASN A 783 48.94 -16.26 23.43
C ASN A 783 48.21 -14.93 23.10
N GLN A 784 47.47 -14.41 24.09
CA GLN A 784 46.78 -13.12 24.16
C GLN A 784 47.67 -11.90 23.84
N ASP A 785 48.99 -11.98 24.06
CA ASP A 785 49.95 -10.92 23.74
C ASP A 785 50.09 -10.67 22.22
N SER A 786 49.85 -11.69 21.40
CA SER A 786 49.91 -11.59 19.93
C SER A 786 48.81 -10.69 19.36
N LEU A 787 47.73 -10.50 20.11
CA LEU A 787 46.53 -9.74 19.71
C LEU A 787 46.65 -8.25 20.06
N ASN A 788 47.35 -7.94 21.15
CA ASN A 788 47.60 -6.57 21.60
C ASN A 788 48.65 -5.85 20.74
N ASN A 789 49.50 -6.60 20.03
CA ASN A 789 50.58 -6.07 19.19
C ASN A 789 50.23 -5.97 17.69
N LEU A 790 49.00 -6.32 17.29
CA LEU A 790 48.56 -6.17 15.89
C LEU A 790 48.07 -4.74 15.64
N ASN A 791 48.67 -4.04 14.69
CA ASN A 791 48.12 -2.78 14.19
C ASN A 791 46.79 -3.01 13.45
N THR A 792 45.95 -1.97 13.39
CA THR A 792 44.60 -2.03 12.81
C THR A 792 44.58 -2.60 11.39
N GLU A 793 45.58 -2.28 10.57
CA GLU A 793 45.69 -2.80 9.20
C GLU A 793 45.95 -4.32 9.16
N SER A 794 46.86 -4.83 9.98
CA SER A 794 47.13 -6.28 10.06
C SER A 794 45.92 -7.06 10.58
N LEU A 795 45.15 -6.48 11.50
CA LEU A 795 43.92 -7.08 12.00
C LEU A 795 42.84 -7.12 10.91
N LEU A 796 42.65 -6.01 10.19
CA LEU A 796 41.71 -5.93 9.06
C LEU A 796 42.09 -6.88 7.94
N HIS A 797 43.37 -7.00 7.62
CA HIS A 797 43.85 -7.94 6.61
C HIS A 797 43.54 -9.39 7.00
N LYS A 798 43.79 -9.78 8.26
CA LYS A 798 43.45 -11.12 8.78
C LYS A 798 41.95 -11.37 8.86
N ILE A 799 41.15 -10.37 9.23
CA ILE A 799 39.68 -10.49 9.20
C ILE A 799 39.20 -10.74 7.76
N ARG A 800 39.70 -9.96 6.80
CA ARG A 800 39.40 -10.16 5.37
C ARG A 800 39.85 -11.54 4.88
N GLU A 801 41.01 -12.01 5.33
CA GLU A 801 41.50 -13.36 5.02
C GLU A 801 40.55 -14.44 5.57
N ILE A 802 40.07 -14.32 6.81
CA ILE A 802 39.09 -15.25 7.40
C ILE A 802 37.77 -15.20 6.65
N GLU A 803 37.27 -14.00 6.34
CA GLU A 803 36.01 -13.79 5.63
C GLU A 803 36.06 -14.29 4.18
N SER A 804 37.27 -14.35 3.60
CA SER A 804 37.50 -14.98 2.30
C SER A 804 37.47 -16.51 2.34
N LYS A 805 37.67 -17.14 3.51
CA LYS A 805 37.71 -18.61 3.63
C LYS A 805 36.31 -19.21 3.44
N PRO A 806 36.12 -20.18 2.53
CA PRO A 806 34.83 -20.83 2.29
C PRO A 806 34.19 -21.40 3.57
N ALA A 807 35.01 -21.92 4.48
CA ALA A 807 34.54 -22.45 5.77
C ALA A 807 33.87 -21.40 6.67
N TRP A 808 34.32 -20.14 6.63
CA TRP A 808 33.71 -19.05 7.39
C TRP A 808 32.38 -18.63 6.78
N ARG A 809 32.35 -18.44 5.45
CA ARG A 809 31.13 -18.11 4.71
C ARG A 809 30.04 -19.16 4.93
N LEU A 810 30.40 -20.45 4.83
CA LEU A 810 29.49 -21.56 5.12
C LEU A 810 28.94 -21.51 6.55
N ARG A 811 29.76 -21.12 7.53
CA ARG A 811 29.35 -21.00 8.93
C ARG A 811 28.39 -19.81 9.16
N VAL A 812 28.61 -18.68 8.50
CA VAL A 812 27.70 -17.51 8.56
C VAL A 812 26.35 -17.85 7.92
N TYR A 813 26.35 -18.47 6.74
CA TYR A 813 25.11 -18.92 6.09
C TYR A 813 24.35 -19.95 6.93
N TRP A 814 25.07 -20.90 7.56
CA TRP A 814 24.46 -21.83 8.51
C TRP A 814 23.82 -21.14 9.71
N LEU A 815 24.46 -20.10 10.27
CA LEU A 815 23.92 -19.33 11.39
C LEU A 815 22.68 -18.53 10.99
N ILE A 816 22.67 -17.89 9.81
CA ILE A 816 21.51 -17.18 9.28
C ILE A 816 20.35 -18.15 9.07
N MET A 817 20.62 -19.31 8.46
CA MET A 817 19.61 -20.35 8.25
C MET A 817 19.05 -20.85 9.59
N LYS A 818 19.92 -21.08 10.59
CA LYS A 818 19.50 -21.49 11.94
C LYS A 818 18.64 -20.42 12.63
N LEU A 819 18.96 -19.14 12.47
CA LEU A 819 18.16 -18.03 13.00
C LEU A 819 16.79 -17.96 12.34
N ARG A 820 16.71 -18.05 11.01
CA ARG A 820 15.42 -18.06 10.28
C ARG A 820 14.56 -19.25 10.65
N ILE A 821 15.14 -20.45 10.75
CA ILE A 821 14.44 -21.66 11.22
C ILE A 821 13.91 -21.45 12.65
N LYS A 822 14.75 -20.91 13.55
CA LYS A 822 14.33 -20.61 14.94
C LYS A 822 13.17 -19.62 14.98
N THR A 823 13.20 -18.56 14.17
CA THR A 823 12.12 -17.57 14.08
C THR A 823 10.82 -18.21 13.59
N HIS A 824 10.86 -19.04 12.55
CA HIS A 824 9.67 -19.76 12.08
C HIS A 824 9.12 -20.74 13.14
N LEU A 825 9.99 -21.40 13.91
CA LEU A 825 9.58 -22.27 15.01
C LEU A 825 8.97 -21.50 16.19
N LEU A 826 9.48 -20.31 16.52
CA LEU A 826 8.88 -19.44 17.53
C LEU A 826 7.48 -18.99 17.10
N TYR A 827 7.31 -18.55 15.84
CA TYR A 827 5.99 -18.22 15.31
C TYR A 827 5.03 -19.41 15.33
N LEU A 828 5.50 -20.61 14.99
CA LEU A 828 4.68 -21.81 15.05
C LEU A 828 4.28 -22.13 16.50
N ASN A 829 5.17 -21.96 17.46
CA ASN A 829 4.87 -22.17 18.87
C ASN A 829 3.89 -21.13 19.41
N ASP A 830 4.05 -19.85 19.07
CA ASP A 830 3.10 -18.79 19.46
C ASP A 830 1.72 -19.05 18.86
N PHE A 831 1.66 -19.43 17.58
CA PHE A 831 0.42 -19.82 16.91
C PHE A 831 -0.24 -21.06 17.57
N LEU A 832 0.56 -22.08 17.91
CA LEU A 832 0.06 -23.28 18.59
C LEU A 832 -0.36 -22.99 20.04
N ALA A 833 0.31 -22.06 20.73
CA ALA A 833 -0.07 -21.59 22.06
C ALA A 833 -1.39 -20.82 22.02
N ASP A 834 -1.59 -19.95 21.02
CA ASP A 834 -2.85 -19.25 20.76
C ASP A 834 -3.98 -20.22 20.35
N TYR A 835 -3.65 -21.25 19.58
CA TYR A 835 -4.60 -22.29 19.22
C TYR A 835 -5.03 -23.11 20.45
N ARG A 836 -4.08 -23.50 21.31
CA ARG A 836 -4.34 -24.23 22.56
C ARG A 836 -5.12 -23.38 23.57
N SER A 837 -4.73 -22.12 23.75
CA SER A 837 -5.42 -21.19 24.66
C SER A 837 -6.87 -20.91 24.22
N ASN A 838 -7.14 -20.88 22.91
CA ASN A 838 -8.50 -20.75 22.38
C ASN A 838 -9.28 -22.08 22.38
N SER A 839 -8.63 -23.23 22.24
CA SER A 839 -9.30 -24.54 22.33
C SER A 839 -9.72 -24.87 23.77
N ASP A 840 -8.93 -24.41 24.75
CA ASP A 840 -9.20 -24.63 26.19
C ASP A 840 -10.19 -23.60 26.77
N ALA A 841 -10.51 -22.53 26.02
CA ALA A 841 -11.37 -21.43 26.47
C ALA A 841 -12.86 -21.54 26.10
N ILE A 842 -13.33 -22.66 25.51
CA ILE A 842 -14.78 -22.85 25.28
C ILE A 842 -15.44 -23.25 26.60
N LYS A 843 -15.72 -22.24 27.44
CA LYS A 843 -16.49 -22.42 28.67
C LYS A 843 -17.93 -22.85 28.31
N PRO A 844 -18.52 -23.83 29.01
CA PRO A 844 -19.92 -24.16 28.84
C PRO A 844 -20.77 -22.91 29.08
N LYS A 845 -21.61 -22.55 28.12
CA LYS A 845 -22.47 -21.37 28.21
C LYS A 845 -23.92 -21.80 28.40
N LEU A 846 -24.53 -21.40 29.52
CA LEU A 846 -25.97 -21.56 29.71
C LEU A 846 -26.70 -20.67 28.71
N ILE A 847 -27.46 -21.28 27.82
CA ILE A 847 -28.19 -20.59 26.74
C ILE A 847 -29.69 -20.49 27.02
N TYR A 848 -30.24 -21.41 27.81
CA TYR A 848 -31.66 -21.43 28.16
C TYR A 848 -31.89 -22.28 29.41
N PHE A 849 -33.03 -22.12 30.08
CA PHE A 849 -33.45 -23.04 31.13
C PHE A 849 -34.95 -23.27 31.07
N THR A 850 -35.37 -24.43 31.54
CA THR A 850 -36.78 -24.80 31.72
C THR A 850 -37.03 -25.12 33.19
N ARG A 851 -38.27 -25.53 33.52
CA ARG A 851 -38.60 -26.01 34.87
C ARG A 851 -37.70 -27.16 35.34
N TYR A 852 -37.29 -28.05 34.41
CA TYR A 852 -36.58 -29.29 34.75
C TYR A 852 -35.16 -29.39 34.18
N TYR A 853 -34.76 -28.56 33.22
CA TYR A 853 -33.47 -28.66 32.54
C TYR A 853 -32.77 -27.31 32.42
N ASN A 854 -31.44 -27.30 32.55
CA ASN A 854 -30.54 -26.25 32.09
C ASN A 854 -30.02 -26.62 30.71
N LEU A 855 -30.12 -25.72 29.73
CA LEU A 855 -29.62 -25.94 28.38
C LEU A 855 -28.30 -25.20 28.22
N VAL A 856 -27.24 -25.94 27.96
CA VAL A 856 -25.88 -25.45 27.87
C VAL A 856 -25.33 -25.76 26.49
N ILE A 857 -24.67 -24.80 25.84
CA ILE A 857 -23.85 -25.07 24.65
C ILE A 857 -22.41 -25.27 25.09
N TRP A 858 -21.82 -26.38 24.65
CA TRP A 858 -20.42 -26.69 24.95
C TRP A 858 -19.86 -27.60 23.84
N LYS A 859 -18.61 -27.37 23.41
CA LYS A 859 -17.93 -28.19 22.38
C LYS A 859 -18.80 -28.54 21.15
N GLU A 860 -19.53 -27.57 20.60
CA GLU A 860 -20.41 -27.72 19.41
C GLU A 860 -21.69 -28.55 19.62
N TYR A 861 -21.97 -29.00 20.84
CA TYR A 861 -23.21 -29.71 21.19
C TYR A 861 -24.10 -28.88 22.12
N TYR A 862 -25.39 -29.16 22.03
CA TYR A 862 -26.41 -28.64 22.93
C TYR A 862 -26.74 -29.70 23.97
N TYR A 863 -26.50 -29.36 25.23
CA TYR A 863 -26.72 -30.23 26.37
C TYR A 863 -27.96 -29.80 27.15
N GLY A 864 -28.91 -30.71 27.33
CA GLY A 864 -30.01 -30.55 28.26
C GLY A 864 -29.67 -31.27 29.56
N ILE A 865 -29.26 -30.52 30.57
CA ILE A 865 -28.83 -31.03 31.86
C ILE A 865 -30.01 -30.96 32.85
N PRO A 866 -30.55 -32.08 33.33
CA PRO A 866 -31.61 -32.06 34.34
C PRO A 866 -31.16 -31.32 35.60
N LYS A 867 -32.03 -30.44 36.12
CA LYS A 867 -31.77 -29.74 37.40
C LYS A 867 -31.73 -30.70 38.60
N SER A 868 -32.31 -31.90 38.47
CA SER A 868 -32.26 -32.96 39.48
C SER A 868 -30.86 -33.51 39.74
N LEU A 869 -29.94 -33.35 38.78
CA LEU A 869 -28.55 -33.79 38.93
C LEU A 869 -27.71 -32.88 39.86
N GLY A 870 -28.28 -31.77 40.35
CA GLY A 870 -27.58 -30.86 41.25
C GLY A 870 -26.43 -30.11 40.58
N TYR A 871 -25.35 -29.90 41.33
CA TYR A 871 -24.14 -29.26 40.80
C TYR A 871 -23.34 -30.25 39.95
N ILE A 872 -23.11 -29.91 38.68
CA ILE A 872 -22.35 -30.73 37.73
C ILE A 872 -21.15 -29.92 37.27
N ASP A 873 -19.96 -30.48 37.44
CA ASP A 873 -18.77 -29.98 36.76
C ASP A 873 -18.71 -30.56 35.34
N LEU A 874 -19.03 -29.72 34.36
CA LEU A 874 -19.06 -30.10 32.96
C LEU A 874 -17.68 -30.44 32.41
N TYR A 875 -16.59 -30.04 33.07
CA TYR A 875 -15.24 -30.40 32.65
C TYR A 875 -14.82 -31.81 33.07
N GLN A 876 -15.47 -32.39 34.08
CA GLN A 876 -15.10 -33.69 34.66
C GLN A 876 -16.07 -34.81 34.28
N ILE A 877 -17.32 -34.49 33.94
CA ILE A 877 -18.33 -35.48 33.57
C ILE A 877 -18.27 -35.82 32.09
N ASP A 878 -18.22 -37.11 31.79
CA ASP A 878 -18.47 -37.62 30.45
C ASP A 878 -19.97 -37.49 30.13
N MET A 879 -20.29 -36.38 29.47
CA MET A 879 -21.66 -36.00 29.09
C MET A 879 -22.33 -37.04 28.19
N ASN A 880 -21.57 -37.87 27.46
CA ASN A 880 -22.13 -38.89 26.57
C ASN A 880 -22.54 -40.16 27.31
N ASN A 881 -21.97 -40.41 28.50
CA ASN A 881 -22.26 -41.60 29.31
C ASN A 881 -23.37 -41.37 30.34
N ASN A 882 -23.73 -40.12 30.64
CA ASN A 882 -24.84 -39.82 31.53
C ASN A 882 -26.18 -39.85 30.77
N ARG A 883 -26.94 -40.94 30.92
CA ARG A 883 -28.22 -41.16 30.24
C ARG A 883 -29.29 -40.09 30.52
N GLU A 884 -29.15 -39.33 31.60
CA GLU A 884 -30.09 -38.25 31.94
C GLU A 884 -29.74 -36.93 31.22
N ILE A 885 -28.49 -36.76 30.77
CA ILE A 885 -28.06 -35.60 30.01
C ILE A 885 -28.43 -35.80 28.54
N LEU A 886 -29.23 -34.89 28.01
CA LEU A 886 -29.63 -34.91 26.61
C LEU A 886 -28.57 -34.22 25.78
N VAL A 887 -28.03 -34.90 24.77
CA VAL A 887 -27.04 -34.34 23.84
C VAL A 887 -27.66 -34.25 22.46
N GLU A 888 -27.61 -33.09 21.84
CA GLU A 888 -28.13 -32.86 20.49
C GLU A 888 -27.22 -31.93 19.69
N SER A 889 -27.16 -32.14 18.37
CA SER A 889 -26.38 -31.30 17.45
C SER A 889 -27.03 -29.95 17.12
N SER A 890 -28.29 -29.74 17.53
CA SER A 890 -28.96 -28.45 17.35
C SER A 890 -29.88 -28.10 18.53
N PHE A 891 -29.95 -26.81 18.85
CA PHE A 891 -30.83 -26.29 19.90
C PHE A 891 -32.31 -26.65 19.67
N ARG A 892 -32.74 -26.65 18.40
CA ARG A 892 -34.12 -26.99 18.01
C ARG A 892 -34.46 -28.44 18.37
N ASN A 893 -33.55 -29.37 18.13
CA ASN A 893 -33.75 -30.78 18.46
C ASN A 893 -33.76 -30.98 19.98
N LEU A 894 -32.81 -30.36 20.68
CA LEU A 894 -32.76 -30.41 22.16
C LEU A 894 -34.06 -29.92 22.79
N ARG A 895 -34.57 -28.77 22.32
CA ARG A 895 -35.81 -28.19 22.82
C ARG A 895 -37.01 -29.11 22.57
N ARG A 896 -37.13 -29.71 21.38
CA ARG A 896 -38.20 -30.67 21.06
C ARG A 896 -38.15 -31.90 21.96
N ARG A 897 -36.95 -32.46 22.19
CA ARG A 897 -36.75 -33.64 23.03
C ARG A 897 -37.09 -33.36 24.49
N ILE A 898 -36.68 -32.22 25.03
CA ILE A 898 -37.06 -31.76 26.37
C ILE A 898 -38.58 -31.56 26.49
N GLN A 899 -39.21 -30.94 25.49
CA GLN A 899 -40.68 -30.74 25.48
C GLN A 899 -41.44 -32.07 25.47
N ALA A 900 -40.97 -33.06 24.71
CA ALA A 900 -41.55 -34.40 24.68
C ALA A 900 -41.44 -35.10 26.06
N LEU A 901 -40.27 -35.00 26.72
CA LEU A 901 -40.06 -35.55 28.06
C LEU A 901 -40.93 -34.86 29.11
N GLN A 902 -41.09 -33.53 29.04
CA GLN A 902 -41.96 -32.78 29.94
C GLN A 902 -43.44 -33.16 29.78
N LYS A 903 -43.88 -33.42 28.54
CA LYS A 903 -45.23 -33.93 28.27
C LYS A 903 -45.45 -35.31 28.90
N ASN A 904 -44.46 -36.20 28.82
CA ASN A 904 -44.51 -37.52 29.43
C ASN A 904 -44.50 -37.48 30.97
N ILE A 905 -43.73 -36.58 31.59
CA ILE A 905 -43.74 -36.36 33.04
C ILE A 905 -45.10 -35.85 33.50
N ARG A 906 -45.69 -34.89 32.78
CA ARG A 906 -47.01 -34.32 33.11
C ARG A 906 -48.13 -35.36 33.00
N LEU A 907 -48.05 -36.25 32.01
CA LEU A 907 -48.97 -37.39 31.86
C LEU A 907 -48.81 -38.42 32.98
N LYS A 908 -47.58 -38.73 33.40
CA LYS A 908 -47.32 -39.63 34.54
C LYS A 908 -47.77 -39.05 35.89
N SER A 909 -47.63 -37.74 36.09
CA SER A 909 -48.13 -37.05 37.29
C SER A 909 -49.66 -36.92 37.35
N LEU A 910 -50.35 -37.11 36.22
CA LEU A 910 -51.83 -37.14 36.16
C LEU A 910 -52.39 -38.55 36.47
N THR A 911 -51.55 -39.58 36.54
CA THR A 911 -51.94 -40.99 36.78
C THR A 911 -51.52 -41.55 38.13
N GLN A 912 -50.89 -40.74 39.01
CA GLN A 912 -50.52 -41.16 40.36
C GLN A 912 -50.98 -40.12 41.39
N ASP A 913 -51.96 -40.50 42.21
CA ASP A 913 -52.35 -39.78 43.41
C ASP A 913 -51.19 -39.79 44.43
N ILE A 914 -50.49 -38.66 44.53
CA ILE A 914 -49.49 -38.43 45.58
C ILE A 914 -49.97 -37.27 46.45
N LYS A 915 -50.25 -37.59 47.72
CA LYS A 915 -50.59 -36.64 48.80
C LYS A 915 -49.49 -35.58 48.99
N PRO A 916 -49.84 -34.33 49.34
CA PRO A 916 -48.85 -33.28 49.58
C PRO A 916 -48.07 -33.55 50.87
N TYR A 917 -46.74 -33.58 50.75
CA TYR A 917 -45.81 -33.61 51.88
C TYR A 917 -45.49 -32.16 52.32
N TYR A 918 -45.97 -31.79 53.50
CA TYR A 918 -45.51 -30.59 54.23
C TYR A 918 -44.14 -30.89 54.87
N PRO A 919 -43.20 -29.93 54.89
CA PRO A 919 -41.89 -30.13 55.52
C PRO A 919 -41.96 -29.92 57.05
N PRO A 920 -41.25 -30.70 57.87
CA PRO A 920 -41.05 -30.36 59.26
C PRO A 920 -39.69 -29.67 59.50
N ASP A 921 -39.78 -28.65 60.35
CA ASP A 921 -38.87 -28.29 61.45
C ASP A 921 -37.67 -27.34 61.21
N ASP A 922 -37.63 -26.34 62.10
CA ASP A 922 -36.87 -25.08 62.08
C ASP A 922 -35.47 -25.24 62.72
N ARG A 923 -34.97 -26.47 62.85
CA ARG A 923 -33.66 -26.77 63.47
C ARG A 923 -32.46 -26.66 62.51
N ASN A 924 -32.68 -26.75 61.19
CA ASN A 924 -31.59 -26.69 60.20
C ASN A 924 -31.16 -25.27 59.81
N ARG A 925 -31.93 -24.23 60.21
CA ARG A 925 -31.61 -22.84 59.85
C ARG A 925 -30.50 -22.25 60.73
N LYS A 926 -30.40 -22.68 61.99
CA LYS A 926 -29.35 -22.24 62.93
C LYS A 926 -27.99 -22.87 62.61
N LEU A 927 -27.97 -24.16 62.24
CA LEU A 927 -26.75 -24.87 61.84
C LEU A 927 -26.11 -24.33 60.55
N LEU A 928 -26.92 -23.74 59.66
CA LEU A 928 -26.46 -23.17 58.39
C LEU A 928 -25.89 -21.75 58.57
N CYS A 929 -26.45 -20.93 59.46
CA CYS A 929 -25.92 -19.61 59.78
C CYS A 929 -24.59 -19.67 60.57
N ASP A 930 -24.45 -20.67 61.46
CA ASP A 930 -23.23 -20.86 62.24
C ASP A 930 -22.07 -21.39 61.36
N ARG A 931 -22.36 -22.20 60.33
CA ARG A 931 -21.38 -22.66 59.34
C ARG A 931 -20.92 -21.57 58.36
N ILE A 932 -21.80 -20.62 58.01
CA ILE A 932 -21.45 -19.49 57.12
C ILE A 932 -20.59 -18.44 57.84
N THR A 933 -20.72 -18.31 59.15
CA THR A 933 -19.91 -17.39 59.97
C THR A 933 -18.51 -17.96 60.27
N ALA A 934 -18.39 -19.29 60.41
CA ALA A 934 -17.10 -19.97 60.59
C ALA A 934 -16.20 -20.01 59.33
N MET A 935 -16.76 -19.79 58.14
CA MET A 935 -15.99 -19.79 56.87
C MET A 935 -15.34 -18.44 56.51
N ARG A 936 -15.57 -17.36 57.29
CA ARG A 936 -15.03 -16.01 56.99
C ARG A 936 -13.77 -15.62 57.76
N SER A 937 -13.18 -16.52 58.54
CA SER A 937 -12.01 -16.21 59.37
C SER A 937 -10.98 -17.34 59.40
N SER A 938 -10.31 -17.60 58.27
CA SER A 938 -8.96 -18.17 58.32
C SER A 938 -8.11 -17.76 57.11
N LYS A 939 -6.88 -17.37 57.44
CA LYS A 939 -5.86 -16.76 56.58
C LYS A 939 -5.30 -17.74 55.56
N PHE A 940 -4.86 -17.16 54.45
CA PHE A 940 -3.89 -17.69 53.49
C PHE A 940 -2.82 -18.57 54.15
N LEU A 941 -2.68 -19.80 53.67
CA LEU A 941 -1.44 -20.55 53.71
C LEU A 941 -1.33 -21.39 52.43
N ILE A 942 -0.26 -21.09 51.72
CA ILE A 942 0.27 -21.74 50.52
C ILE A 942 0.67 -23.16 50.90
N PHE A 943 0.17 -24.17 50.18
CA PHE A 943 0.84 -25.47 50.04
C PHE A 943 0.63 -26.04 48.64
N GLU A 944 1.72 -26.65 48.16
CA GLU A 944 2.03 -27.10 46.81
C GLU A 944 1.04 -28.12 46.22
N PRO A 945 0.83 -28.11 44.88
CA PRO A 945 0.23 -29.27 44.22
C PRO A 945 1.29 -30.38 44.11
N LYS A 946 1.00 -31.50 44.77
CA LYS A 946 1.61 -32.80 44.49
C LYS A 946 1.41 -33.17 43.02
N LYS A 947 2.49 -33.70 42.44
CA LYS A 947 2.58 -34.39 41.15
C LYS A 947 1.34 -35.27 40.86
N CYS A 948 0.74 -35.04 39.70
CA CYS A 948 0.03 -36.08 38.96
C CYS A 948 0.83 -36.36 37.71
N ASP A 949 1.03 -37.66 37.46
CA ASP A 949 1.89 -38.21 36.43
C ASP A 949 1.47 -37.79 35.01
N GLU A 950 2.47 -37.33 34.27
CA GLU A 950 2.44 -37.14 32.83
C GLU A 950 2.66 -38.50 32.17
N ASP A 951 1.68 -38.98 31.39
CA ASP A 951 2.03 -39.80 30.23
C ASP A 951 0.92 -39.75 29.17
N SER A 952 1.17 -38.98 28.12
CA SER A 952 0.94 -39.30 26.71
C SER A 952 0.71 -38.05 25.86
N SER A 953 1.54 -37.94 24.82
CA SER A 953 1.43 -37.02 23.67
C SER A 953 1.95 -35.57 23.80
N GLN A 954 3.21 -35.41 24.22
CA GLN A 954 4.05 -34.31 23.71
C GLN A 954 4.91 -34.84 22.55
N LEU A 955 4.72 -34.33 21.33
CA LEU A 955 5.77 -34.34 20.31
C LEU A 955 6.77 -33.27 20.73
N ASN A 956 7.76 -33.69 21.53
CA ASN A 956 8.64 -32.80 22.26
C ASN A 956 9.71 -32.23 21.32
N SER A 957 9.70 -30.92 21.11
CA SER A 957 10.76 -30.21 20.41
C SER A 957 12.15 -30.46 21.03
N GLU A 958 12.20 -30.82 22.31
CA GLU A 958 13.42 -31.27 23.00
C GLU A 958 13.84 -32.67 22.60
N GLU A 959 12.94 -33.61 22.28
CA GLU A 959 13.30 -34.92 21.75
C GLU A 959 13.88 -34.79 20.34
N LEU A 960 13.31 -33.94 19.49
CA LEU A 960 13.88 -33.68 18.16
C LEU A 960 15.25 -32.98 18.26
N MET A 961 15.38 -32.02 19.17
CA MET A 961 16.67 -31.35 19.42
C MET A 961 17.67 -32.25 20.15
N ALA A 962 17.22 -33.18 20.98
CA ALA A 962 18.04 -34.22 21.60
C ALA A 962 18.47 -35.25 20.56
N GLU A 963 17.61 -35.59 19.60
CA GLU A 963 17.89 -36.52 18.50
C GLU A 963 18.89 -35.91 17.52
N ILE A 964 18.77 -34.62 17.20
CA ILE A 964 19.80 -33.88 16.43
C ILE A 964 21.13 -33.86 17.19
N ARG A 965 21.11 -33.56 18.50
CA ARG A 965 22.33 -33.60 19.35
C ARG A 965 22.88 -35.02 19.52
N ARG A 966 22.04 -36.05 19.48
CA ARG A 966 22.40 -37.47 19.54
C ARG A 966 23.07 -37.87 18.23
N LEU A 967 22.49 -37.52 17.09
CA LEU A 967 23.04 -37.73 15.75
C LEU A 967 24.40 -37.04 15.61
N GLU A 968 24.56 -35.79 16.06
CA GLU A 968 25.85 -35.05 16.11
C GLU A 968 26.93 -35.74 16.96
N LYS A 969 26.52 -36.52 17.96
CA LYS A 969 27.42 -37.30 18.81
C LYS A 969 27.69 -38.72 18.29
N THR A 970 26.89 -39.23 17.34
CA THR A 970 27.09 -40.60 16.83
C THR A 970 28.38 -40.72 16.02
N ARG A 971 29.06 -41.85 16.22
CA ARG A 971 30.26 -42.24 15.47
C ARG A 971 29.97 -42.27 13.96
N ALA A 972 28.75 -42.65 13.57
CA ALA A 972 28.29 -42.65 12.18
C ALA A 972 28.27 -41.24 11.55
N TRP A 973 27.85 -40.20 12.29
CA TRP A 973 27.84 -38.84 11.74
C TRP A 973 29.24 -38.24 11.65
N ARG A 974 30.08 -38.50 12.66
CA ARG A 974 31.51 -38.15 12.61
C ARG A 974 32.24 -38.90 11.51
N LEU A 975 31.90 -40.18 11.28
CA LEU A 975 32.42 -40.99 10.17
C LEU A 975 31.92 -40.51 8.82
N ARG A 976 30.70 -39.97 8.70
CA ARG A 976 30.21 -39.37 7.45
C ARG A 976 30.89 -38.03 7.15
N VAL A 977 31.15 -37.19 8.16
CA VAL A 977 31.94 -35.96 8.00
C VAL A 977 33.40 -36.30 7.68
N LEU A 978 33.96 -37.34 8.30
CA LEU A 978 35.29 -37.86 7.98
C LEU A 978 35.32 -38.49 6.58
N TRP A 979 34.29 -39.23 6.17
CA TRP A 979 34.14 -39.82 4.84
C TRP A 979 33.98 -38.76 3.77
N LEU A 980 33.24 -37.67 4.05
CA LEU A 980 33.17 -36.50 3.16
C LEU A 980 34.52 -35.78 3.07
N ARG A 981 35.29 -35.68 4.16
CA ARG A 981 36.68 -35.15 4.14
C ARG A 981 37.67 -36.06 3.40
N ILE A 982 37.53 -37.38 3.53
CA ILE A 982 38.34 -38.37 2.82
C ILE A 982 37.98 -38.38 1.33
N LYS A 983 36.69 -38.37 0.98
CA LYS A 983 36.21 -38.28 -0.40
C LYS A 983 36.65 -36.97 -1.06
N TRP A 984 36.65 -35.87 -0.32
CA TRP A 984 37.16 -34.58 -0.78
C TRP A 984 38.69 -34.58 -0.99
N ARG A 985 39.47 -35.25 -0.12
CA ARG A 985 40.92 -35.46 -0.35
C ARG A 985 41.23 -36.41 -1.51
N VAL A 986 40.43 -37.46 -1.72
CA VAL A 986 40.58 -38.38 -2.87
C VAL A 986 40.25 -37.69 -4.19
N ILE A 987 39.33 -36.71 -4.18
CA ILE A 987 39.02 -35.85 -5.34
C ILE A 987 40.10 -34.78 -5.57
N GLN A 988 40.93 -34.44 -4.59
CA GLN A 988 42.10 -33.57 -4.79
C GLN A 988 43.38 -34.33 -5.18
N ILE A 989 43.42 -35.65 -4.99
CA ILE A 989 44.56 -36.51 -5.37
C ILE A 989 44.38 -37.11 -6.78
N ARG A 990 43.12 -37.26 -7.24
CA ARG A 990 42.80 -37.41 -8.67
C ARG A 990 42.79 -36.04 -9.33
#